data_AF-A0A6I8UZN8-F1
#
_entry.id   AF-A0A6I8UZN8-F1
#
_cell.length_a   1.000
_cell.length_b   1.000
_cell.length_c   1.000
_cell.angle_alpha   90.00
_cell.angle_beta   90.00
_cell.angle_gamma   90.00
#
_symmetry.space_group_name_H-M   'P 1'
#
loop_
_entity.id
_entity.type
_entity.pdbx_description
1 polymer ?
#
loop_
_entity_poly.entity_id
_entity_poly.type
_entity_poly.pdbx_seq_one_letter_code
_entity_poly.pdbx_strand_id
1 'polypeptide(L)'
;MNGKLVKLDSADCEGSSDEGSDHDNEQHSELKVKPVKASKKGKEAKKTEDEQSNGIENKPQSGPGNKIDKRVFSILKNFQDTTNITSKMLQDLVALLQEESSEKRNATATYVVKRLIRATGADNKETVAKVGSIIRLIIRNVPDVNELDLLDIVERELPVNGQPKKKEETLAAVGQVITASSVLELSQQLSTERELAPIYAKLIGYMKGREYLMCLSNNVIVESFATVPEKRFATDVWPVLKQEISKPVSQLNLHTCDVLLAVHDSYNNILTQDQLMAILWPKKIEYSELFKIYFAAPKMYDRRIYARFGKFLGTADKNAKILESWQNYAYEHRSQNVASKGCIFKVTKHLIISQKNANEQQLIDLFASPLMDFILDELLAAKTTSAKNQKPLTMQFREICQEFECAVILLFENPATGDETKARILSNLLRKRGNLNELATTRRFTETLLNTLKYGGLKILFDLYASLLATPVGMEEPQDNGPRNQLECVSQMQSILQHPELYANKKERWSMLKTILTAGVCHVASGLQPCLPAASILSDSTADRCKTIFIGLLIRSCHGDIKELSKDLRKTVEFLKKFLSKTENANAQRHAPNADQQLAWNVLEKLQHSDDNESNASAQIIEVLILFVGLAQYTSCCQLKIDILNDLMVCRNMKMKEQKMESEEDPSWQEVVTDILLQLLLETAGHWREFTNIIVKSMLPYLEQVHLTQILQRLDMDSNPLGEDENESSSDENENENENEGEGESNDDDDDSSADDDDNSEDEDEDAATLEDNALEKLRDDVRQALQNGDDGASEASSVDWNDVAEESGKRLDESLAAIFKMRSQASQRKKRPTKSDRIHSTTLLHFRVRVLDLVEVFANKKPTMNVILDVLQCVFQVFCRTINDKDQRPLQHASQKLLAKLVNKEIIFEDAQDRSQIIDAIEELFAATNSALEARQIRGAPNSHELQQQLTMWRDKCFAALITQCSNKDDVENSVAWPLLKQKLNEWLPGRKSKQSLSSFESIFQFKPTWPGVSQLVALLVSHLNLTTHPMKRQIILKLLNAQKNRFKSMLHGQKAVIQGLEKYATDLMESAPAGKVQELRALKQFLNPALWDTKESVSKISKSLEQFLQNENTGKRKSTAGDGAPVSPKKAKQKHSA
;
A
#
# COMPACT_ATOMS: atom_id res chain seq x y z
N MET A 1 34.92 -20.71 7.72
CA MET A 1 36.35 -21.11 7.87
C MET A 1 37.07 -20.97 6.53
N ASN A 2 38.40 -21.04 6.51
CA ASN A 2 39.25 -20.66 5.37
C ASN A 2 39.48 -21.76 4.32
N GLY A 3 39.74 -21.36 3.06
CA GLY A 3 40.32 -22.20 1.99
C GLY A 3 39.86 -21.78 0.59
N LYS A 4 40.55 -20.89 -0.14
CA LYS A 4 41.79 -21.04 -0.95
C LYS A 4 41.57 -21.56 -2.39
N LEU A 5 42.22 -20.87 -3.35
CA LEU A 5 42.32 -21.27 -4.76
C LEU A 5 43.22 -22.49 -4.96
N VAL A 6 42.92 -23.28 -6.00
CA VAL A 6 43.93 -24.04 -6.78
C VAL A 6 43.59 -23.94 -8.27
N LYS A 7 44.62 -23.84 -9.12
CA LYS A 7 44.63 -24.16 -10.56
C LYS A 7 45.62 -25.30 -10.78
N LEU A 8 45.34 -26.18 -11.75
CA LEU A 8 46.18 -27.11 -12.55
C LEU A 8 45.15 -28.08 -13.20
N ASP A 9 45.01 -28.30 -14.51
CA ASP A 9 45.93 -28.60 -15.64
C ASP A 9 46.02 -30.10 -15.97
N SER A 10 45.94 -30.39 -17.28
CA SER A 10 46.34 -31.61 -18.02
C SER A 10 45.93 -33.02 -17.53
N ALA A 11 45.19 -33.76 -18.37
CA ALA A 11 45.62 -35.08 -18.86
C ALA A 11 44.84 -35.49 -20.13
N ASP A 12 45.51 -36.08 -21.11
CA ASP A 12 45.00 -36.42 -22.44
C ASP A 12 44.31 -37.80 -22.52
N CYS A 13 43.60 -38.06 -23.62
CA CYS A 13 43.65 -39.38 -24.28
C CYS A 13 43.16 -39.33 -25.75
N GLU A 14 43.91 -40.02 -26.60
CA GLU A 14 44.01 -39.91 -28.07
C GLU A 14 42.82 -40.49 -28.87
N GLY A 15 42.79 -40.22 -30.19
CA GLY A 15 41.91 -40.89 -31.16
C GLY A 15 41.93 -40.26 -32.56
N SER A 16 42.92 -40.60 -33.39
CA SER A 16 43.18 -39.96 -34.69
C SER A 16 42.67 -40.74 -35.92
N SER A 17 42.52 -40.04 -37.05
CA SER A 17 42.66 -40.57 -38.41
C SER A 17 42.96 -39.41 -39.37
N ASP A 18 44.05 -39.47 -40.13
CA ASP A 18 44.46 -38.45 -41.12
C ASP A 18 44.07 -38.85 -42.55
N GLU A 19 43.83 -37.85 -43.40
CA GLU A 19 44.14 -37.79 -44.85
C GLU A 19 43.64 -36.43 -45.41
N GLY A 20 44.39 -35.59 -46.13
CA GLY A 20 45.82 -35.61 -46.46
C GLY A 20 46.12 -35.02 -47.85
N SER A 21 46.47 -33.73 -47.97
CA SER A 21 47.30 -33.13 -49.07
C SER A 21 47.38 -31.59 -49.03
N ASP A 22 48.55 -31.12 -48.64
CA ASP A 22 49.45 -30.13 -49.30
C ASP A 22 49.04 -29.59 -50.70
N HIS A 23 49.54 -28.44 -51.20
CA HIS A 23 50.80 -27.74 -50.92
C HIS A 23 50.74 -26.23 -51.28
N ASP A 24 51.67 -25.48 -50.71
CA ASP A 24 52.31 -24.22 -51.16
C ASP A 24 51.55 -22.88 -51.33
N ASN A 25 52.18 -21.70 -51.16
CA ASN A 25 53.17 -21.11 -50.20
C ASN A 25 53.64 -19.75 -50.79
N GLU A 26 54.41 -18.98 -50.01
CA GLU A 26 55.20 -17.78 -50.35
C GLU A 26 54.39 -16.46 -50.45
N GLN A 27 54.50 -15.55 -49.47
CA GLN A 27 55.62 -14.63 -49.13
C GLN A 27 55.69 -13.40 -50.07
N HIS A 28 56.14 -12.20 -49.65
CA HIS A 28 56.60 -11.74 -48.33
C HIS A 28 56.13 -10.30 -48.04
N SER A 29 56.28 -9.91 -46.79
CA SER A 29 56.17 -8.55 -46.23
C SER A 29 56.90 -7.42 -47.00
N GLU A 30 56.44 -6.17 -46.87
CA GLU A 30 57.15 -5.20 -45.99
C GLU A 30 56.32 -3.94 -45.65
N LEU A 31 56.75 -3.24 -44.59
CA LEU A 31 56.11 -2.03 -44.05
C LEU A 31 56.75 -0.75 -44.63
N LYS A 32 55.99 0.36 -44.70
CA LYS A 32 56.28 1.60 -43.91
C LYS A 32 55.35 2.79 -44.18
N VAL A 33 55.05 3.52 -43.09
CA VAL A 33 54.91 4.98 -42.97
C VAL A 33 53.82 5.72 -43.80
N LYS A 34 52.79 6.21 -43.09
CA LYS A 34 52.08 7.46 -43.41
C LYS A 34 52.95 8.65 -42.95
N PRO A 35 52.96 9.82 -43.63
CA PRO A 35 52.00 10.85 -43.20
C PRO A 35 51.41 11.77 -44.30
N VAL A 36 50.13 12.08 -44.08
CA VAL A 36 49.30 13.21 -44.55
C VAL A 36 50.04 14.49 -44.98
N LYS A 37 49.67 15.07 -46.14
CA LYS A 37 49.42 16.54 -46.24
C LYS A 37 48.65 17.03 -47.49
N ALA A 38 47.85 18.06 -47.22
CA ALA A 38 47.44 19.19 -48.08
C ALA A 38 46.52 18.96 -49.30
N SER A 39 45.68 19.98 -49.54
CA SER A 39 44.72 20.12 -50.62
C SER A 39 45.04 21.34 -51.49
N LYS A 40 44.58 21.36 -52.76
CA LYS A 40 43.85 22.50 -53.35
C LYS A 40 43.28 22.20 -54.75
N LYS A 41 42.43 23.11 -55.24
CA LYS A 41 41.68 23.05 -56.51
C LYS A 41 42.40 23.76 -57.67
N GLY A 42 42.19 23.28 -58.89
CA GLY A 42 42.18 24.04 -60.16
C GLY A 42 41.50 23.17 -61.23
N LYS A 43 40.37 23.52 -61.90
CA LYS A 43 39.99 24.63 -62.83
C LYS A 43 40.46 24.41 -64.29
N GLU A 44 39.47 24.23 -65.18
CA GLU A 44 39.35 24.70 -66.59
C GLU A 44 40.46 24.42 -67.66
N ALA A 45 40.18 24.26 -68.97
CA ALA A 45 38.95 23.96 -69.74
C ALA A 45 39.23 23.77 -71.26
N LYS A 46 38.22 23.24 -71.99
CA LYS A 46 37.77 23.63 -73.36
C LYS A 46 38.31 22.88 -74.61
N LYS A 47 37.47 22.95 -75.68
CA LYS A 47 37.59 22.48 -77.11
C LYS A 47 37.29 21.00 -77.35
N THR A 48 36.57 20.57 -78.40
CA THR A 48 35.75 21.21 -79.50
C THR A 48 34.70 20.16 -79.95
N GLU A 49 33.45 20.45 -80.35
CA GLU A 49 32.96 21.07 -81.62
C GLU A 49 33.44 20.29 -82.88
N ASP A 50 32.62 19.80 -83.82
CA ASP A 50 31.13 19.74 -83.92
C ASP A 50 30.72 18.45 -84.74
N GLU A 51 29.65 18.22 -85.53
CA GLU A 51 28.59 19.05 -86.14
C GLU A 51 27.27 18.26 -86.44
N GLN A 52 26.13 18.97 -86.48
CA GLN A 52 24.82 18.77 -87.18
C GLN A 52 24.33 17.36 -87.64
N SER A 53 23.04 17.02 -87.42
CA SER A 53 21.95 17.48 -88.32
C SER A 53 20.51 17.37 -87.77
N ASN A 54 19.58 18.07 -88.44
CA ASN A 54 18.17 18.37 -88.11
C ASN A 54 17.27 17.15 -87.75
N GLY A 55 16.14 17.29 -87.04
CA GLY A 55 15.54 18.48 -86.41
C GLY A 55 14.03 18.63 -86.69
N ILE A 56 13.18 18.44 -85.67
CA ILE A 56 11.74 18.83 -85.65
C ILE A 56 11.41 19.40 -84.26
N GLU A 57 10.71 20.53 -84.20
CA GLU A 57 10.32 21.18 -82.95
C GLU A 57 9.15 20.48 -82.23
N ASN A 58 9.18 20.49 -80.90
CA ASN A 58 7.94 20.48 -80.11
C ASN A 58 8.14 21.19 -78.76
N LYS A 59 7.12 21.90 -78.30
CA LYS A 59 7.20 22.78 -77.10
C LYS A 59 7.23 21.95 -75.81
N PRO A 60 7.92 22.42 -74.75
CA PRO A 60 7.99 21.70 -73.48
C PRO A 60 6.62 21.66 -72.78
N GLN A 61 6.15 20.45 -72.45
CA GLN A 61 4.97 20.27 -71.61
C GLN A 61 5.29 20.54 -70.13
N SER A 62 4.29 21.04 -69.39
CA SER A 62 4.41 21.50 -68.02
C SER A 62 4.56 20.36 -67.00
N GLY A 63 5.50 20.49 -66.06
CA GLY A 63 5.67 19.56 -64.94
C GLY A 63 4.50 19.55 -63.94
N PRO A 64 4.43 18.53 -63.05
CA PRO A 64 3.23 18.19 -62.27
C PRO A 64 2.86 19.14 -61.10
N GLY A 65 3.43 20.35 -61.04
CA GLY A 65 3.30 21.27 -59.89
C GLY A 65 1.94 21.95 -59.68
N ASN A 66 0.95 21.67 -60.54
CA ASN A 66 -0.35 22.36 -60.56
C ASN A 66 -1.55 21.54 -60.02
N LYS A 67 -1.36 20.27 -59.63
CA LYS A 67 -2.46 19.36 -59.21
C LYS A 67 -2.57 19.07 -57.71
N ILE A 68 -1.62 19.52 -56.87
CA ILE A 68 -1.57 19.24 -55.42
C ILE A 68 -1.79 20.54 -54.63
N ASP A 69 -2.59 20.51 -53.55
CA ASP A 69 -2.72 21.66 -52.65
C ASP A 69 -1.43 21.87 -51.81
N LYS A 70 -0.91 23.10 -51.86
CA LYS A 70 0.35 23.47 -51.21
C LYS A 70 0.21 23.64 -49.69
N ARG A 71 -1.01 23.83 -49.16
CA ARG A 71 -1.31 23.90 -47.71
C ARG A 71 -0.88 22.63 -46.97
N VAL A 72 -0.91 21.48 -47.65
CA VAL A 72 -0.48 20.18 -47.11
C VAL A 72 1.01 20.13 -46.78
N PHE A 73 1.89 20.84 -47.50
CA PHE A 73 3.33 20.83 -47.21
C PHE A 73 3.65 21.41 -45.82
N SER A 74 2.89 22.41 -45.36
CA SER A 74 3.00 22.95 -44.00
C SER A 74 2.62 21.91 -42.93
N ILE A 75 1.54 21.16 -43.15
CA ILE A 75 1.08 20.13 -42.20
C ILE A 75 2.09 18.97 -42.16
N LEU A 76 2.51 18.46 -43.33
CA LEU A 76 3.49 17.37 -43.42
C LEU A 76 4.87 17.72 -42.86
N LYS A 77 5.28 19.00 -42.92
CA LYS A 77 6.52 19.46 -42.30
C LYS A 77 6.44 19.35 -40.77
N ASN A 78 5.31 19.69 -40.17
CA ASN A 78 5.13 19.62 -38.71
C ASN A 78 5.09 18.18 -38.19
N PHE A 79 4.79 17.17 -39.02
CA PHE A 79 4.94 15.76 -38.66
C PHE A 79 6.40 15.27 -38.55
N GLN A 80 7.38 16.08 -38.96
CA GLN A 80 8.80 15.75 -38.78
C GLN A 80 9.26 15.98 -37.32
N ASP A 81 8.62 16.92 -36.62
CA ASP A 81 8.84 17.18 -35.19
C ASP A 81 7.89 16.32 -34.34
N THR A 82 8.35 15.11 -34.00
CA THR A 82 7.55 13.97 -33.50
C THR A 82 6.83 14.17 -32.15
N THR A 83 7.05 15.31 -31.49
CA THR A 83 6.55 15.64 -30.15
C THR A 83 5.19 16.34 -30.12
N ASN A 84 4.77 17.02 -31.21
CA ASN A 84 3.64 17.97 -31.18
C ASN A 84 2.49 17.68 -32.18
N ILE A 85 2.28 16.41 -32.54
CA ILE A 85 1.13 16.02 -33.39
C ILE A 85 -0.17 16.10 -32.58
N THR A 86 -0.96 17.14 -32.80
CA THR A 86 -2.24 17.37 -32.11
C THR A 86 -3.44 16.86 -32.91
N SER A 87 -4.50 16.42 -32.22
CA SER A 87 -5.76 15.97 -32.83
C SER A 87 -6.34 17.00 -33.82
N LYS A 88 -6.22 18.30 -33.50
CA LYS A 88 -6.65 19.38 -34.38
C LYS A 88 -5.93 19.37 -35.73
N MET A 89 -4.61 19.19 -35.77
CA MET A 89 -3.86 19.10 -37.05
C MET A 89 -4.30 17.91 -37.92
N LEU A 90 -4.80 16.85 -37.30
CA LEU A 90 -5.34 15.69 -38.03
C LEU A 90 -6.75 15.97 -38.58
N GLN A 91 -7.58 16.69 -37.83
CA GLN A 91 -8.87 17.19 -38.30
C GLN A 91 -8.70 18.22 -39.43
N ASP A 92 -7.79 19.18 -39.27
CA ASP A 92 -7.43 20.18 -40.29
C ASP A 92 -6.95 19.51 -41.59
N LEU A 93 -6.16 18.43 -41.51
CA LEU A 93 -5.70 17.65 -42.67
C LEU A 93 -6.84 16.88 -43.35
N VAL A 94 -7.74 16.26 -42.60
CA VAL A 94 -8.89 15.52 -43.16
C VAL A 94 -9.89 16.48 -43.81
N ALA A 95 -10.21 17.60 -43.15
CA ALA A 95 -11.12 18.62 -43.69
C ALA A 95 -10.58 19.20 -45.01
N LEU A 96 -9.29 19.56 -45.05
CA LEU A 96 -8.62 20.04 -46.25
C LEU A 96 -8.73 19.03 -47.41
N LEU A 97 -8.50 17.74 -47.15
CA LEU A 97 -8.63 16.68 -48.15
C LEU A 97 -10.10 16.41 -48.56
N GLN A 98 -11.08 16.73 -47.73
CA GLN A 98 -12.52 16.64 -48.06
C GLN A 98 -13.00 17.84 -48.89
N GLU A 99 -12.49 19.05 -48.63
CA GLU A 99 -12.85 20.30 -49.33
C GLU A 99 -12.35 20.36 -50.79
N GLU A 100 -11.34 19.56 -51.17
CA GLU A 100 -10.78 19.57 -52.52
C GLU A 100 -11.68 18.90 -53.58
N SER A 101 -11.66 19.47 -54.81
CA SER A 101 -12.28 18.87 -55.99
C SER A 101 -11.62 17.52 -56.34
N SER A 102 -12.40 16.51 -56.74
CA SER A 102 -11.96 15.10 -56.86
C SER A 102 -10.59 14.91 -57.54
N GLU A 103 -10.32 15.53 -58.69
CA GLU A 103 -8.98 15.45 -59.34
C GLU A 103 -7.82 15.92 -58.45
N LYS A 104 -8.00 17.01 -57.69
CA LYS A 104 -6.99 17.54 -56.78
C LYS A 104 -6.94 16.73 -55.49
N ARG A 105 -8.10 16.44 -54.89
CA ARG A 105 -8.24 15.56 -53.73
C ARG A 105 -7.45 14.26 -53.93
N ASN A 106 -7.60 13.61 -55.08
CA ASN A 106 -6.94 12.34 -55.34
C ASN A 106 -5.43 12.52 -55.52
N ALA A 107 -4.97 13.57 -56.20
CA ALA A 107 -3.55 13.88 -56.34
C ALA A 107 -2.89 14.25 -55.00
N THR A 108 -3.57 15.07 -54.18
CA THR A 108 -3.12 15.52 -52.87
C THR A 108 -3.13 14.37 -51.86
N ALA A 109 -4.21 13.60 -51.76
CA ALA A 109 -4.32 12.42 -50.89
C ALA A 109 -3.28 11.36 -51.26
N THR A 110 -3.12 11.05 -52.56
CA THR A 110 -2.07 10.13 -53.05
C THR A 110 -0.67 10.60 -52.66
N TYR A 111 -0.40 11.91 -52.69
CA TYR A 111 0.89 12.45 -52.23
C TYR A 111 1.08 12.33 -50.71
N VAL A 112 0.05 12.63 -49.92
CA VAL A 112 0.06 12.47 -48.45
C VAL A 112 0.29 11.01 -48.07
N VAL A 113 -0.47 10.08 -48.67
CA VAL A 113 -0.37 8.64 -48.43
C VAL A 113 1.03 8.12 -48.75
N LYS A 114 1.62 8.48 -49.90
CA LYS A 114 3.02 8.13 -50.25
C LYS A 114 4.02 8.64 -49.20
N ARG A 115 3.83 9.84 -48.67
CA ARG A 115 4.70 10.43 -47.63
C ARG A 115 4.56 9.73 -46.27
N LEU A 116 3.33 9.38 -45.88
CA LEU A 116 3.07 8.66 -44.64
C LEU A 116 3.59 7.22 -44.70
N ILE A 117 3.43 6.53 -45.84
CA ILE A 117 3.95 5.16 -46.01
C ILE A 117 5.48 5.12 -45.91
N ARG A 118 6.20 6.06 -46.52
CA ARG A 118 7.66 6.17 -46.29
C ARG A 118 8.01 6.40 -44.80
N ALA A 119 7.12 6.98 -44.00
CA ALA A 119 7.31 7.21 -42.57
C ALA A 119 6.89 6.03 -41.66
N THR A 120 6.19 5.00 -42.17
CA THR A 120 6.01 3.73 -41.42
C THR A 120 7.29 2.88 -41.41
N GLY A 121 8.22 3.14 -42.35
CA GLY A 121 9.58 2.59 -42.37
C GLY A 121 10.60 3.35 -41.52
N ALA A 122 10.17 4.09 -40.49
CA ALA A 122 11.06 4.86 -39.61
C ALA A 122 11.58 4.05 -38.41
N ASP A 123 12.77 4.39 -37.92
CA ASP A 123 13.44 3.74 -36.77
C ASP A 123 12.81 4.07 -35.40
N ASN A 124 11.75 4.90 -35.37
CA ASN A 124 11.09 5.40 -34.17
C ASN A 124 9.68 4.78 -34.02
N LYS A 125 9.52 3.87 -33.04
CA LYS A 125 8.28 3.11 -32.79
C LYS A 125 7.03 3.98 -32.59
N GLU A 126 7.13 5.07 -31.82
CA GLU A 126 6.00 5.99 -31.62
C GLU A 126 5.59 6.67 -32.93
N THR A 127 6.57 7.11 -33.72
CA THR A 127 6.32 7.82 -34.98
C THR A 127 5.60 6.89 -35.95
N VAL A 128 6.06 5.64 -36.08
CA VAL A 128 5.41 4.63 -36.92
C VAL A 128 3.97 4.33 -36.45
N ALA A 129 3.73 4.19 -35.14
CA ALA A 129 2.39 3.95 -34.59
C ALA A 129 1.43 5.15 -34.76
N LYS A 130 1.93 6.38 -34.59
CA LYS A 130 1.21 7.62 -34.89
C LYS A 130 0.85 7.67 -36.38
N VAL A 131 1.83 7.47 -37.27
CA VAL A 131 1.67 7.50 -38.73
C VAL A 131 0.67 6.46 -39.25
N GLY A 132 0.73 5.21 -38.80
CA GLY A 132 -0.26 4.18 -39.17
C GLY A 132 -1.70 4.56 -38.77
N SER A 133 -1.85 5.27 -37.65
CA SER A 133 -3.15 5.79 -37.21
C SER A 133 -3.63 6.97 -38.06
N ILE A 134 -2.72 7.80 -38.58
CA ILE A 134 -3.04 8.87 -39.56
C ILE A 134 -3.45 8.27 -40.91
N ILE A 135 -2.75 7.22 -41.39
CA ILE A 135 -3.11 6.50 -42.63
C ILE A 135 -4.55 5.97 -42.54
N ARG A 136 -4.90 5.31 -41.43
CA ARG A 136 -6.26 4.82 -41.17
C ARG A 136 -7.30 5.94 -41.15
N LEU A 137 -6.99 7.07 -40.50
CA LEU A 137 -7.89 8.23 -40.44
C LEU A 137 -8.14 8.85 -41.82
N ILE A 138 -7.13 8.88 -42.70
CA ILE A 138 -7.27 9.42 -44.06
C ILE A 138 -8.15 8.50 -44.91
N ILE A 139 -7.83 7.21 -45.02
CA ILE A 139 -8.58 6.28 -45.88
C ILE A 139 -10.04 6.15 -45.41
N ARG A 140 -10.31 6.22 -44.10
CA ARG A 140 -11.69 6.19 -43.57
C ARG A 140 -12.54 7.41 -43.96
N ASN A 141 -11.94 8.59 -44.12
CA ASN A 141 -12.68 9.86 -44.17
C ASN A 141 -12.52 10.62 -45.51
N VAL A 142 -11.54 10.29 -46.34
CA VAL A 142 -11.29 10.97 -47.62
C VAL A 142 -11.85 10.09 -48.76
N PRO A 143 -12.90 10.54 -49.47
CA PRO A 143 -13.47 9.77 -50.57
C PRO A 143 -12.52 9.69 -51.77
N ASP A 144 -12.73 8.67 -52.61
CA ASP A 144 -12.00 8.36 -53.86
C ASP A 144 -10.54 7.86 -53.69
N VAL A 145 -10.10 7.50 -52.47
CA VAL A 145 -8.77 6.91 -52.21
C VAL A 145 -8.79 5.39 -52.47
N ASN A 146 -8.35 4.97 -53.66
CA ASN A 146 -8.29 3.56 -54.07
C ASN A 146 -7.29 2.74 -53.24
N GLU A 147 -7.73 1.64 -52.61
CA GLU A 147 -6.86 0.81 -51.76
C GLU A 147 -5.95 -0.19 -52.50
N LEU A 148 -6.16 -0.42 -53.80
CA LEU A 148 -5.23 -1.22 -54.62
C LEU A 148 -3.98 -0.42 -55.00
N ASP A 149 -4.14 0.84 -55.43
CA ASP A 149 -3.03 1.80 -55.60
C ASP A 149 -2.19 1.92 -54.32
N LEU A 150 -2.81 1.76 -53.15
CA LEU A 150 -2.16 1.80 -51.84
C LEU A 150 -1.18 0.64 -51.63
N LEU A 151 -1.46 -0.57 -52.12
CA LEU A 151 -0.53 -1.71 -52.06
C LEU A 151 0.64 -1.51 -53.04
N ASP A 152 0.37 -1.07 -54.27
CA ASP A 152 1.40 -0.71 -55.26
C ASP A 152 2.28 0.46 -54.78
N ILE A 153 1.70 1.38 -54.00
CA ILE A 153 2.42 2.42 -53.27
C ILE A 153 3.31 1.80 -52.18
N VAL A 154 2.81 0.87 -51.36
CA VAL A 154 3.65 0.19 -50.35
C VAL A 154 4.85 -0.50 -51.00
N GLU A 155 4.66 -1.22 -52.11
CA GLU A 155 5.76 -1.94 -52.76
C GLU A 155 6.77 -0.99 -53.43
N ARG A 156 6.32 0.08 -54.09
CA ARG A 156 7.22 1.05 -54.73
C ARG A 156 7.93 1.98 -53.73
N GLU A 157 7.25 2.40 -52.66
CA GLU A 157 7.80 3.38 -51.71
C GLU A 157 8.58 2.73 -50.55
N LEU A 158 8.37 1.45 -50.25
CA LEU A 158 9.10 0.64 -49.26
C LEU A 158 9.54 -0.72 -49.87
N PRO A 159 10.41 -0.76 -50.91
CA PRO A 159 10.75 -2.01 -51.59
C PRO A 159 11.53 -2.98 -50.69
N VAL A 160 11.10 -4.25 -50.64
CA VAL A 160 11.75 -5.33 -49.90
C VAL A 160 11.93 -6.54 -50.82
N ASN A 161 13.17 -6.76 -51.26
CA ASN A 161 13.52 -7.81 -52.23
C ASN A 161 13.71 -9.16 -51.53
N GLY A 162 12.62 -9.84 -51.23
CA GLY A 162 12.61 -11.14 -50.56
C GLY A 162 12.77 -11.01 -49.04
N GLN A 163 13.66 -11.80 -48.43
CA GLN A 163 13.87 -11.80 -46.99
C GLN A 163 14.82 -10.67 -46.55
N PRO A 164 14.42 -9.75 -45.64
CA PRO A 164 15.20 -8.56 -45.31
C PRO A 164 16.48 -8.89 -44.53
N LYS A 165 17.63 -8.53 -45.12
CA LYS A 165 18.97 -8.78 -44.57
C LYS A 165 19.56 -7.54 -43.90
N LYS A 166 19.28 -6.34 -44.40
CA LYS A 166 19.77 -5.05 -43.85
C LYS A 166 18.78 -4.40 -42.88
N LYS A 167 19.23 -3.37 -42.16
CA LYS A 167 18.39 -2.55 -41.27
C LYS A 167 17.32 -1.78 -42.03
N GLU A 168 17.65 -1.21 -43.18
CA GLU A 168 16.72 -0.44 -44.02
C GLU A 168 15.62 -1.34 -44.60
N GLU A 169 15.99 -2.48 -45.20
CA GLU A 169 15.08 -3.53 -45.66
C GLU A 169 14.17 -4.05 -44.52
N THR A 170 14.70 -4.14 -43.30
CA THR A 170 13.97 -4.50 -42.09
C THR A 170 12.91 -3.46 -41.72
N LEU A 171 13.27 -2.17 -41.69
CA LEU A 171 12.33 -1.10 -41.35
C LEU A 171 11.27 -0.94 -42.44
N ALA A 172 11.64 -1.08 -43.71
CA ALA A 172 10.71 -1.17 -44.82
C ALA A 172 9.71 -2.32 -44.63
N ALA A 173 10.15 -3.52 -44.27
CA ALA A 173 9.26 -4.65 -43.98
C ALA A 173 8.30 -4.38 -42.80
N VAL A 174 8.76 -3.75 -41.72
CA VAL A 174 7.88 -3.30 -40.61
C VAL A 174 6.82 -2.31 -41.13
N GLY A 175 7.22 -1.34 -41.95
CA GLY A 175 6.32 -0.38 -42.58
C GLY A 175 5.31 -1.01 -43.53
N GLN A 176 5.71 -2.04 -44.29
CA GLN A 176 4.78 -2.84 -45.11
C GLN A 176 3.73 -3.54 -44.25
N VAL A 177 4.14 -4.27 -43.20
CA VAL A 177 3.23 -5.03 -42.32
C VAL A 177 2.23 -4.09 -41.60
N ILE A 178 2.68 -2.92 -41.14
CA ILE A 178 1.81 -1.94 -40.47
C ILE A 178 0.83 -1.26 -41.45
N THR A 179 1.24 -1.06 -42.70
CA THR A 179 0.34 -0.55 -43.74
C THR A 179 -0.67 -1.64 -44.17
N ALA A 180 -0.24 -2.90 -44.28
CA ALA A 180 -1.12 -4.04 -44.54
C ALA A 180 -2.17 -4.24 -43.43
N SER A 181 -1.76 -4.14 -42.16
CA SER A 181 -2.67 -4.10 -40.99
C SER A 181 -3.71 -2.99 -41.13
N SER A 182 -3.26 -1.78 -41.48
CA SER A 182 -4.15 -0.62 -41.68
C SER A 182 -5.18 -0.87 -42.79
N VAL A 183 -4.75 -1.46 -43.92
CA VAL A 183 -5.64 -1.80 -45.06
C VAL A 183 -6.62 -2.93 -44.69
N LEU A 184 -6.20 -3.94 -43.92
CA LEU A 184 -7.10 -5.01 -43.44
C LEU A 184 -8.24 -4.45 -42.59
N GLU A 185 -7.92 -3.66 -41.56
CA GLU A 185 -8.91 -3.03 -40.67
C GLU A 185 -9.96 -2.20 -41.42
N LEU A 186 -9.57 -1.58 -42.55
CA LEU A 186 -10.43 -0.77 -43.40
C LEU A 186 -11.22 -1.61 -44.43
N SER A 187 -10.61 -2.64 -45.00
CA SER A 187 -11.28 -3.58 -45.93
C SER A 187 -12.47 -4.32 -45.31
N GLN A 188 -12.55 -4.34 -43.98
CA GLN A 188 -13.60 -4.94 -43.17
C GLN A 188 -14.71 -3.93 -42.79
N GLN A 189 -14.47 -2.62 -42.95
CA GLN A 189 -15.41 -1.54 -42.60
C GLN A 189 -16.14 -0.94 -43.80
N LEU A 190 -15.72 -1.29 -45.03
CA LEU A 190 -16.19 -0.68 -46.28
C LEU A 190 -16.93 -1.71 -47.13
N SER A 191 -18.07 -1.32 -47.71
CA SER A 191 -19.02 -2.23 -48.38
C SER A 191 -18.58 -2.79 -49.74
N THR A 192 -17.30 -2.64 -50.11
CA THR A 192 -16.76 -3.09 -51.41
C THR A 192 -16.18 -4.49 -51.29
N GLU A 193 -16.49 -5.38 -52.24
CA GLU A 193 -15.82 -6.69 -52.35
C GLU A 193 -14.37 -6.48 -52.81
N ARG A 194 -13.43 -6.63 -51.86
CA ARG A 194 -11.98 -6.43 -52.05
C ARG A 194 -11.25 -7.77 -52.08
N GLU A 195 -10.17 -7.88 -52.83
CA GLU A 195 -9.31 -9.06 -52.80
C GLU A 195 -8.45 -9.08 -51.51
N LEU A 196 -8.69 -10.04 -50.63
CA LEU A 196 -7.91 -10.22 -49.41
C LEU A 196 -6.61 -11.02 -49.66
N ALA A 197 -6.64 -11.93 -50.64
CA ALA A 197 -5.55 -12.88 -50.92
C ALA A 197 -4.14 -12.23 -51.06
N PRO A 198 -3.95 -11.10 -51.78
CA PRO A 198 -2.63 -10.48 -51.91
C PRO A 198 -2.06 -9.97 -50.58
N ILE A 199 -2.92 -9.46 -49.71
CA ILE A 199 -2.51 -8.88 -48.41
C ILE A 199 -2.05 -10.00 -47.47
N TYR A 200 -2.80 -11.10 -47.39
CA TYR A 200 -2.37 -12.26 -46.61
C TYR A 200 -1.13 -12.91 -47.20
N ALA A 201 -1.01 -13.06 -48.53
CA ALA A 201 0.21 -13.56 -49.17
C ALA A 201 1.46 -12.75 -48.76
N LYS A 202 1.33 -11.41 -48.66
CA LYS A 202 2.42 -10.53 -48.20
C LYS A 202 2.78 -10.76 -46.73
N LEU A 203 1.79 -10.85 -45.85
CA LEU A 203 2.00 -11.11 -44.42
C LEU A 203 2.61 -12.51 -44.18
N ILE A 204 2.16 -13.52 -44.92
CA ILE A 204 2.71 -14.89 -44.90
C ILE A 204 4.16 -14.91 -45.37
N GLY A 205 4.55 -14.06 -46.33
CA GLY A 205 5.95 -13.86 -46.72
C GLY A 205 6.87 -13.45 -45.55
N TYR A 206 6.33 -12.71 -44.58
CA TYR A 206 7.03 -12.29 -43.35
C TYR A 206 6.84 -13.23 -42.15
N MET A 207 6.07 -14.32 -42.29
CA MET A 207 6.02 -15.46 -41.34
C MET A 207 7.25 -16.39 -41.46
N LYS A 208 8.22 -16.01 -42.29
CA LYS A 208 9.54 -16.64 -42.46
C LYS A 208 10.61 -15.58 -42.21
N GLY A 209 11.78 -15.99 -41.69
CA GLY A 209 12.94 -15.12 -41.49
C GLY A 209 13.03 -14.53 -40.09
N ARG A 210 13.01 -13.20 -39.98
CA ARG A 210 13.36 -12.49 -38.73
C ARG A 210 12.25 -12.56 -37.69
N GLU A 211 12.59 -13.00 -36.48
CA GLU A 211 11.65 -13.37 -35.42
C GLU A 211 10.61 -12.28 -35.05
N TYR A 212 10.99 -11.00 -34.98
CA TYR A 212 10.04 -9.91 -34.69
C TYR A 212 9.11 -9.57 -35.88
N LEU A 213 9.53 -9.84 -37.13
CA LEU A 213 8.64 -9.73 -38.29
C LEU A 213 7.64 -10.89 -38.31
N MET A 214 8.08 -12.10 -37.97
CA MET A 214 7.18 -13.25 -37.80
C MET A 214 6.14 -12.97 -36.70
N CYS A 215 6.58 -12.48 -35.54
CA CYS A 215 5.68 -12.12 -34.43
C CYS A 215 4.70 -10.99 -34.79
N LEU A 216 5.15 -9.94 -35.49
CA LEU A 216 4.28 -8.84 -35.92
C LEU A 216 3.24 -9.30 -36.95
N SER A 217 3.68 -10.06 -37.95
CA SER A 217 2.80 -10.58 -39.01
C SER A 217 1.80 -11.60 -38.47
N ASN A 218 2.22 -12.45 -37.54
CA ASN A 218 1.37 -13.38 -36.81
C ASN A 218 0.23 -12.66 -36.10
N ASN A 219 0.55 -11.61 -35.32
CA ASN A 219 -0.46 -10.84 -34.61
C ASN A 219 -1.45 -10.19 -35.57
N VAL A 220 -0.99 -9.55 -36.66
CA VAL A 220 -1.88 -8.94 -37.68
C VAL A 220 -2.78 -9.98 -38.36
N ILE A 221 -2.24 -11.14 -38.75
CA ILE A 221 -3.03 -12.23 -39.34
C ILE A 221 -4.10 -12.69 -38.34
N VAL A 222 -3.74 -12.97 -37.10
CA VAL A 222 -4.69 -13.53 -36.11
C VAL A 222 -5.70 -12.50 -35.62
N GLU A 223 -5.33 -11.22 -35.47
CA GLU A 223 -6.28 -10.15 -35.13
C GLU A 223 -7.36 -9.98 -36.20
N SER A 224 -7.01 -10.14 -37.48
CA SER A 224 -7.97 -10.04 -38.58
C SER A 224 -9.06 -11.13 -38.58
N PHE A 225 -8.87 -12.25 -37.87
CA PHE A 225 -9.87 -13.33 -37.83
C PHE A 225 -11.09 -12.97 -36.98
N ALA A 226 -11.00 -11.95 -36.10
CA ALA A 226 -12.14 -11.44 -35.34
C ALA A 226 -13.15 -10.66 -36.22
N THR A 227 -12.77 -10.31 -37.45
CA THR A 227 -13.52 -9.37 -38.31
C THR A 227 -13.70 -9.82 -39.77
N VAL A 228 -12.96 -10.84 -40.25
CA VAL A 228 -13.21 -11.45 -41.57
C VAL A 228 -14.36 -12.48 -41.48
N PRO A 229 -15.43 -12.36 -42.30
CA PRO A 229 -16.50 -13.35 -42.31
C PRO A 229 -16.04 -14.71 -42.84
N GLU A 230 -16.53 -15.79 -42.22
CA GLU A 230 -16.19 -17.20 -42.53
C GLU A 230 -16.19 -17.54 -44.04
N LYS A 231 -17.20 -17.08 -44.79
CA LYS A 231 -17.28 -17.31 -46.25
C LYS A 231 -16.11 -16.68 -47.02
N ARG A 232 -15.70 -15.46 -46.65
CA ARG A 232 -14.59 -14.73 -47.28
C ARG A 232 -13.25 -15.31 -46.83
N PHE A 233 -13.15 -15.77 -45.59
CA PHE A 233 -12.00 -16.55 -45.14
C PHE A 233 -11.84 -17.84 -45.98
N ALA A 234 -12.92 -18.60 -46.18
CA ALA A 234 -12.90 -19.84 -46.97
C ALA A 234 -12.44 -19.65 -48.42
N THR A 235 -12.90 -18.58 -49.08
CA THR A 235 -12.61 -18.31 -50.50
C THR A 235 -11.27 -17.61 -50.71
N ASP A 236 -10.97 -16.57 -49.94
CA ASP A 236 -9.89 -15.61 -50.28
C ASP A 236 -8.62 -15.79 -49.43
N VAL A 237 -8.74 -16.35 -48.23
CA VAL A 237 -7.67 -16.31 -47.22
C VAL A 237 -7.12 -17.71 -46.92
N TRP A 238 -8.01 -18.68 -46.72
CA TRP A 238 -7.65 -20.06 -46.40
C TRP A 238 -6.80 -20.74 -47.49
N PRO A 239 -7.07 -20.59 -48.81
CA PRO A 239 -6.25 -21.22 -49.84
C PRO A 239 -4.79 -20.75 -49.86
N VAL A 240 -4.54 -19.52 -49.40
CA VAL A 240 -3.19 -18.93 -49.30
C VAL A 240 -2.51 -19.36 -47.99
N LEU A 241 -3.20 -19.27 -46.85
CA LEU A 241 -2.67 -19.71 -45.55
C LEU A 241 -2.32 -21.21 -45.55
N LYS A 242 -3.24 -22.06 -46.03
CA LYS A 242 -3.15 -23.52 -45.95
C LYS A 242 -1.87 -24.08 -46.55
N GLN A 243 -1.38 -23.51 -47.65
CA GLN A 243 -0.13 -23.93 -48.31
C GLN A 243 1.10 -23.78 -47.40
N GLU A 244 1.08 -22.81 -46.48
CA GLU A 244 2.23 -22.48 -45.65
C GLU A 244 2.13 -22.93 -44.19
N ILE A 245 0.91 -23.09 -43.64
CA ILE A 245 0.70 -23.49 -42.24
C ILE A 245 0.15 -24.92 -42.05
N SER A 246 -0.41 -25.58 -43.08
CA SER A 246 -0.89 -26.96 -42.94
C SER A 246 0.22 -27.98 -43.21
N LYS A 247 1.19 -28.04 -42.30
CA LYS A 247 2.36 -28.92 -42.32
C LYS A 247 2.45 -29.73 -41.02
N PRO A 248 3.17 -30.86 -40.99
CA PRO A 248 3.37 -31.65 -39.76
C PRO A 248 4.09 -30.83 -38.68
N VAL A 249 3.89 -31.18 -37.40
CA VAL A 249 4.43 -30.43 -36.24
C VAL A 249 5.93 -30.13 -36.37
N SER A 250 6.76 -31.12 -36.73
CA SER A 250 8.21 -30.96 -36.95
C SER A 250 8.62 -29.98 -38.06
N GLN A 251 7.69 -29.42 -38.83
CA GLN A 251 7.91 -28.36 -39.82
C GLN A 251 7.30 -27.00 -39.43
N LEU A 252 6.63 -26.91 -38.28
CA LEU A 252 6.01 -25.68 -37.77
C LEU A 252 6.93 -24.96 -36.79
N ASN A 253 6.94 -23.63 -36.88
CA ASN A 253 7.42 -22.75 -35.81
C ASN A 253 6.25 -22.24 -34.97
N LEU A 254 6.56 -21.61 -33.82
CA LEU A 254 5.58 -21.09 -32.85
C LEU A 254 4.50 -20.22 -33.49
N HIS A 255 4.87 -19.32 -34.41
CA HIS A 255 3.92 -18.43 -35.08
C HIS A 255 3.07 -19.17 -36.12
N THR A 256 3.65 -20.06 -36.94
CA THR A 256 2.85 -20.86 -37.88
C THR A 256 1.89 -21.83 -37.18
N CYS A 257 2.27 -22.37 -36.02
CA CYS A 257 1.39 -23.17 -35.18
C CYS A 257 0.28 -22.32 -34.53
N ASP A 258 0.62 -21.12 -34.06
CA ASP A 258 -0.34 -20.17 -33.49
C ASP A 258 -1.41 -19.72 -34.49
N VAL A 259 -1.04 -19.42 -35.75
CA VAL A 259 -2.02 -19.15 -36.81
C VAL A 259 -2.89 -20.38 -37.08
N LEU A 260 -2.33 -21.58 -37.13
CA LEU A 260 -3.09 -22.81 -37.38
C LEU A 260 -4.12 -23.08 -36.28
N LEU A 261 -3.75 -22.88 -35.01
CA LEU A 261 -4.68 -22.93 -33.88
C LEU A 261 -5.71 -21.79 -33.92
N ALA A 262 -5.32 -20.58 -34.32
CA ALA A 262 -6.24 -19.45 -34.46
C ALA A 262 -7.29 -19.65 -35.56
N VAL A 263 -6.93 -20.32 -36.66
CA VAL A 263 -7.88 -20.70 -37.71
C VAL A 263 -8.89 -21.73 -37.18
N HIS A 264 -8.43 -22.75 -36.44
CA HIS A 264 -9.32 -23.71 -35.80
C HIS A 264 -10.27 -23.02 -34.78
N ASP A 265 -9.74 -22.11 -33.96
CA ASP A 265 -10.50 -21.41 -32.92
C ASP A 265 -11.54 -20.42 -33.46
N SER A 266 -11.28 -19.83 -34.64
CA SER A 266 -12.15 -18.82 -35.27
C SER A 266 -13.10 -19.44 -36.32
N TYR A 267 -12.69 -20.54 -36.97
CA TYR A 267 -13.36 -21.12 -38.13
C TYR A 267 -13.41 -22.67 -38.08
N ASN A 268 -13.88 -23.22 -36.95
CA ASN A 268 -13.94 -24.68 -36.70
C ASN A 268 -14.69 -25.49 -37.80
N ASN A 269 -15.60 -24.87 -38.56
CA ASN A 269 -16.25 -25.51 -39.72
C ASN A 269 -15.30 -25.75 -40.90
N ILE A 270 -14.27 -24.90 -41.06
CA ILE A 270 -13.31 -24.88 -42.18
C ILE A 270 -12.05 -25.69 -41.83
N LEU A 271 -11.66 -25.66 -40.55
CA LEU A 271 -10.60 -26.49 -39.98
C LEU A 271 -11.14 -27.18 -38.72
N THR A 272 -11.72 -28.36 -38.91
CA THR A 272 -12.27 -29.14 -37.80
C THR A 272 -11.14 -29.70 -36.93
N GLN A 273 -11.44 -30.04 -35.68
CA GLN A 273 -10.47 -30.66 -34.76
C GLN A 273 -9.83 -31.91 -35.36
N ASP A 274 -10.61 -32.77 -36.01
CA ASP A 274 -10.10 -34.03 -36.57
C ASP A 274 -9.18 -33.78 -37.78
N GLN A 275 -9.46 -32.73 -38.58
CA GLN A 275 -8.56 -32.26 -39.64
C GLN A 275 -7.27 -31.64 -39.08
N LEU A 276 -7.36 -30.84 -38.01
CA LEU A 276 -6.20 -30.26 -37.32
C LEU A 276 -5.28 -31.37 -36.79
N MET A 277 -5.83 -32.38 -36.10
CA MET A 277 -5.06 -33.52 -35.59
C MET A 277 -4.38 -34.30 -36.73
N ALA A 278 -5.07 -34.50 -37.86
CA ALA A 278 -4.51 -35.18 -39.03
C ALA A 278 -3.42 -34.37 -39.76
N ILE A 279 -3.48 -33.03 -39.73
CA ILE A 279 -2.43 -32.14 -40.26
C ILE A 279 -1.18 -32.17 -39.36
N LEU A 280 -1.38 -32.08 -38.03
CA LEU A 280 -0.29 -32.06 -37.05
C LEU A 280 0.47 -33.40 -37.03
N TRP A 281 -0.25 -34.54 -37.03
CA TRP A 281 0.34 -35.88 -36.92
C TRP A 281 -0.13 -36.86 -38.02
N PRO A 282 0.32 -36.72 -39.29
CA PRO A 282 -0.17 -37.55 -40.41
C PRO A 282 0.24 -39.03 -40.40
N LYS A 283 0.98 -39.51 -39.39
CA LYS A 283 1.53 -40.88 -39.33
C LYS A 283 1.44 -41.50 -37.94
N LYS A 284 2.06 -40.83 -36.95
CA LYS A 284 2.09 -41.22 -35.54
C LYS A 284 1.94 -39.95 -34.72
N ILE A 285 1.15 -40.03 -33.65
CA ILE A 285 0.99 -38.94 -32.70
C ILE A 285 2.22 -38.87 -31.80
N GLU A 286 2.84 -37.70 -31.73
CA GLU A 286 3.93 -37.40 -30.81
C GLU A 286 3.77 -35.97 -30.25
N TYR A 287 3.17 -35.87 -29.07
CA TYR A 287 2.88 -34.57 -28.45
C TYR A 287 4.15 -33.79 -28.06
N SER A 288 5.26 -34.49 -27.82
CA SER A 288 6.55 -33.88 -27.43
C SER A 288 7.05 -32.87 -28.47
N GLU A 289 6.86 -33.12 -29.77
CA GLU A 289 7.22 -32.19 -30.84
C GLU A 289 6.47 -30.86 -30.71
N LEU A 290 5.18 -30.92 -30.37
CA LEU A 290 4.33 -29.73 -30.25
C LEU A 290 4.75 -28.90 -29.03
N PHE A 291 5.07 -29.56 -27.91
CA PHE A 291 5.47 -28.86 -26.69
C PHE A 291 6.84 -28.20 -26.83
N LYS A 292 7.80 -28.85 -27.50
CA LYS A 292 9.11 -28.28 -27.84
C LYS A 292 9.00 -26.92 -28.56
N ILE A 293 8.02 -26.74 -29.44
CA ILE A 293 7.79 -25.47 -30.16
C ILE A 293 7.49 -24.30 -29.21
N TYR A 294 6.76 -24.54 -28.12
CA TYR A 294 6.44 -23.51 -27.11
C TYR A 294 7.57 -23.29 -26.09
N PHE A 295 8.32 -24.34 -25.75
CA PHE A 295 9.43 -24.29 -24.80
C PHE A 295 10.73 -23.73 -25.40
N ALA A 296 10.95 -23.87 -26.71
CA ALA A 296 12.10 -23.32 -27.43
C ALA A 296 12.06 -21.79 -27.63
N ALA A 297 11.02 -21.10 -27.13
CA ALA A 297 10.88 -19.65 -27.24
C ALA A 297 11.98 -18.89 -26.46
N PRO A 298 12.82 -18.06 -27.10
CA PRO A 298 13.92 -17.37 -26.42
C PRO A 298 13.47 -16.18 -25.54
N LYS A 299 12.16 -15.88 -25.55
CA LYS A 299 11.52 -14.80 -24.80
C LYS A 299 10.04 -15.13 -24.57
N MET A 300 9.43 -14.45 -23.61
CA MET A 300 7.99 -14.58 -23.36
C MET A 300 7.20 -13.86 -24.46
N TYR A 301 6.33 -14.59 -25.16
CA TYR A 301 5.50 -14.03 -26.23
C TYR A 301 4.20 -13.39 -25.74
N ASP A 302 3.46 -12.81 -26.68
CA ASP A 302 2.11 -12.29 -26.50
C ASP A 302 1.22 -13.30 -25.76
N ARG A 303 0.51 -12.81 -24.73
CA ARG A 303 -0.40 -13.59 -23.89
C ARG A 303 -1.45 -14.35 -24.72
N ARG A 304 -1.83 -13.86 -25.90
CA ARG A 304 -2.81 -14.48 -26.80
C ARG A 304 -2.34 -15.80 -27.43
N ILE A 305 -1.03 -15.99 -27.64
CA ILE A 305 -0.48 -17.23 -28.20
C ILE A 305 -0.68 -18.39 -27.21
N TYR A 306 -0.23 -18.19 -25.98
CA TYR A 306 -0.44 -19.15 -24.89
C TYR A 306 -1.92 -19.29 -24.51
N ALA A 307 -2.75 -18.27 -24.73
CA ALA A 307 -4.20 -18.35 -24.53
C ALA A 307 -4.87 -19.33 -25.50
N ARG A 308 -4.55 -19.27 -26.79
CA ARG A 308 -5.06 -20.24 -27.78
C ARG A 308 -4.58 -21.66 -27.49
N PHE A 309 -3.30 -21.81 -27.13
CA PHE A 309 -2.76 -23.13 -26.81
C PHE A 309 -3.39 -23.72 -25.54
N GLY A 310 -3.55 -22.93 -24.47
CA GLY A 310 -4.26 -23.34 -23.25
C GLY A 310 -5.73 -23.68 -23.51
N LYS A 311 -6.43 -22.88 -24.34
CA LYS A 311 -7.81 -23.18 -24.76
C LYS A 311 -7.89 -24.48 -25.57
N PHE A 312 -6.96 -24.73 -26.49
CA PHE A 312 -6.89 -25.98 -27.26
C PHE A 312 -6.67 -27.19 -26.34
N LEU A 313 -5.71 -27.12 -25.42
CA LEU A 313 -5.47 -28.20 -24.43
C LEU A 313 -6.70 -28.41 -23.52
N GLY A 314 -7.40 -27.33 -23.15
CA GLY A 314 -8.60 -27.34 -22.32
C GLY A 314 -9.91 -27.71 -23.02
N THR A 315 -9.89 -28.02 -24.33
CA THR A 315 -11.09 -28.43 -25.09
C THR A 315 -11.51 -29.84 -24.66
N ALA A 316 -12.70 -29.93 -24.06
CA ALA A 316 -13.17 -31.08 -23.26
C ALA A 316 -13.04 -32.47 -23.92
N ASP A 317 -12.73 -33.45 -23.05
CA ASP A 317 -12.60 -34.91 -23.23
C ASP A 317 -11.68 -35.39 -24.37
N LYS A 318 -11.90 -34.97 -25.61
CA LYS A 318 -11.12 -35.37 -26.79
C LYS A 318 -9.62 -35.09 -26.62
N ASN A 319 -9.25 -33.99 -25.98
CA ASN A 319 -7.85 -33.58 -25.80
C ASN A 319 -7.26 -33.99 -24.43
N ALA A 320 -7.96 -34.76 -23.59
CA ALA A 320 -7.51 -35.10 -22.23
C ALA A 320 -6.10 -35.74 -22.19
N LYS A 321 -5.80 -36.66 -23.12
CA LYS A 321 -4.47 -37.28 -23.26
C LYS A 321 -3.37 -36.29 -23.69
N ILE A 322 -3.74 -35.21 -24.39
CA ILE A 322 -2.81 -34.14 -24.78
C ILE A 322 -2.51 -33.26 -23.57
N LEU A 323 -3.54 -32.94 -22.76
CA LEU A 323 -3.42 -32.18 -21.52
C LEU A 323 -2.55 -32.91 -20.47
N GLU A 324 -2.80 -34.20 -20.25
CA GLU A 324 -1.99 -35.08 -19.39
C GLU A 324 -0.52 -35.12 -19.86
N SER A 325 -0.30 -35.37 -21.16
CA SER A 325 1.04 -35.36 -21.76
C SER A 325 1.73 -34.00 -21.63
N TRP A 326 0.98 -32.91 -21.71
CA TRP A 326 1.50 -31.55 -21.54
C TRP A 326 1.89 -31.27 -20.09
N GLN A 327 1.07 -31.66 -19.11
CA GLN A 327 1.39 -31.50 -17.68
C GLN A 327 2.69 -32.21 -17.31
N ASN A 328 2.85 -33.47 -17.76
CA ASN A 328 4.06 -34.25 -17.52
C ASN A 328 5.29 -33.61 -18.20
N TYR A 329 5.19 -33.26 -19.48
CA TYR A 329 6.29 -32.60 -20.21
C TYR A 329 6.68 -31.25 -19.59
N ALA A 330 5.69 -30.45 -19.17
CA ALA A 330 5.90 -29.17 -18.51
C ALA A 330 6.61 -29.32 -17.16
N TYR A 331 6.28 -30.37 -16.39
CA TYR A 331 6.95 -30.69 -15.14
C TYR A 331 8.39 -31.17 -15.38
N GLU A 332 8.64 -32.02 -16.37
CA GLU A 332 9.99 -32.45 -16.76
C GLU A 332 10.89 -31.27 -17.16
N HIS A 333 10.35 -30.30 -17.92
CA HIS A 333 11.11 -29.19 -18.52
C HIS A 333 11.03 -27.89 -17.70
N ARG A 334 10.53 -27.95 -16.46
CA ARG A 334 10.23 -26.80 -15.59
C ARG A 334 11.42 -25.87 -15.33
N SER A 335 12.63 -26.42 -15.25
CA SER A 335 13.85 -25.68 -14.91
C SER A 335 14.62 -25.11 -16.12
N GLN A 336 14.10 -25.28 -17.36
CA GLN A 336 14.89 -25.03 -18.57
C GLN A 336 15.35 -23.56 -18.75
N ASN A 337 14.45 -22.59 -18.64
CA ASN A 337 14.77 -21.16 -18.62
C ASN A 337 13.57 -20.31 -18.14
N VAL A 338 13.77 -19.01 -17.83
CA VAL A 338 12.69 -18.13 -17.32
C VAL A 338 11.51 -18.01 -18.31
N ALA A 339 11.76 -18.04 -19.63
CA ALA A 339 10.68 -17.99 -20.62
C ALA A 339 9.86 -19.29 -20.70
N SER A 340 10.46 -20.47 -20.42
CA SER A 340 9.70 -21.71 -20.29
C SER A 340 8.83 -21.71 -19.03
N LYS A 341 9.32 -21.17 -17.90
CA LYS A 341 8.48 -20.94 -16.70
C LYS A 341 7.29 -20.03 -17.02
N GLY A 342 7.54 -18.91 -17.71
CA GLY A 342 6.49 -18.00 -18.17
C GLY A 342 5.51 -18.63 -19.17
N CYS A 343 5.95 -19.59 -19.99
CA CYS A 343 5.08 -20.41 -20.84
C CYS A 343 4.17 -21.29 -19.99
N ILE A 344 4.72 -22.05 -19.02
CA ILE A 344 3.95 -22.90 -18.11
C ILE A 344 2.86 -22.08 -17.42
N PHE A 345 3.22 -21.01 -16.72
CA PHE A 345 2.27 -20.16 -16.01
C PHE A 345 1.18 -19.57 -16.92
N LYS A 346 1.56 -19.03 -18.10
CA LYS A 346 0.57 -18.49 -19.06
C LYS A 346 -0.38 -19.56 -19.60
N VAL A 347 0.09 -20.78 -19.84
CA VAL A 347 -0.76 -21.88 -20.34
C VAL A 347 -1.66 -22.43 -19.22
N THR A 348 -1.15 -22.68 -18.01
CA THR A 348 -1.97 -23.10 -16.85
C THR A 348 -3.04 -22.05 -16.51
N LYS A 349 -2.67 -20.76 -16.52
CA LYS A 349 -3.61 -19.65 -16.38
C LYS A 349 -4.76 -19.71 -17.38
N HIS A 350 -4.43 -19.89 -18.67
CA HIS A 350 -5.45 -19.88 -19.72
C HIS A 350 -6.22 -21.18 -19.83
N LEU A 351 -5.66 -22.31 -19.40
CA LEU A 351 -6.41 -23.52 -19.10
C LEU A 351 -7.52 -23.20 -18.09
N ILE A 352 -7.16 -22.74 -16.88
CA ILE A 352 -8.11 -22.36 -15.82
C ILE A 352 -9.22 -21.41 -16.33
N ILE A 353 -8.86 -20.33 -17.03
CA ILE A 353 -9.83 -19.33 -17.53
C ILE A 353 -10.72 -19.88 -18.67
N SER A 354 -10.23 -20.84 -19.46
CA SER A 354 -10.97 -21.40 -20.61
C SER A 354 -12.08 -22.37 -20.21
N GLN A 355 -12.01 -22.95 -19.00
CA GLN A 355 -12.82 -24.07 -18.52
C GLN A 355 -14.26 -23.66 -18.10
N LYS A 356 -15.00 -22.98 -19.00
CA LYS A 356 -16.33 -22.40 -18.69
C LYS A 356 -17.42 -23.42 -18.31
N ASN A 357 -17.40 -24.60 -18.92
CA ASN A 357 -18.35 -25.71 -18.72
C ASN A 357 -17.59 -27.05 -18.62
N ALA A 358 -16.40 -27.07 -18.02
CA ALA A 358 -15.50 -28.22 -18.11
C ALA A 358 -15.86 -29.36 -17.14
N ASN A 359 -15.29 -30.54 -17.39
CA ASN A 359 -15.31 -31.66 -16.46
C ASN A 359 -14.55 -31.28 -15.19
N GLU A 360 -15.27 -31.05 -14.08
CA GLU A 360 -14.70 -30.54 -12.82
C GLU A 360 -13.54 -31.41 -12.28
N GLN A 361 -13.53 -32.71 -12.59
CA GLN A 361 -12.44 -33.59 -12.21
C GLN A 361 -11.10 -33.18 -12.86
N GLN A 362 -11.10 -32.71 -14.12
CA GLN A 362 -9.87 -32.26 -14.80
C GLN A 362 -9.26 -31.02 -14.15
N LEU A 363 -10.07 -30.16 -13.51
CA LEU A 363 -9.57 -29.05 -12.69
C LEU A 363 -8.98 -29.57 -11.38
N ILE A 364 -9.68 -30.46 -10.68
CA ILE A 364 -9.21 -31.08 -9.42
C ILE A 364 -7.87 -31.80 -9.64
N ASP A 365 -7.75 -32.56 -10.73
CA ASP A 365 -6.54 -33.30 -11.13
C ASP A 365 -5.38 -32.34 -11.48
N LEU A 366 -5.65 -31.28 -12.25
CA LEU A 366 -4.66 -30.22 -12.52
C LEU A 366 -4.12 -29.63 -11.21
N PHE A 367 -5.01 -29.29 -10.26
CA PHE A 367 -4.62 -28.74 -8.97
C PHE A 367 -3.95 -29.75 -8.01
N ALA A 368 -4.10 -31.06 -8.26
CA ALA A 368 -3.38 -32.12 -7.54
C ALA A 368 -1.97 -32.39 -8.12
N SER A 369 -1.78 -32.15 -9.42
CA SER A 369 -0.60 -32.60 -10.20
C SER A 369 0.76 -32.12 -9.66
N PRO A 370 1.87 -32.83 -9.95
CA PRO A 370 3.24 -32.40 -9.61
C PRO A 370 3.64 -31.05 -10.23
N LEU A 371 2.99 -30.66 -11.34
CA LEU A 371 3.21 -29.35 -11.96
C LEU A 371 2.81 -28.20 -11.03
N MET A 372 1.88 -28.42 -10.11
CA MET A 372 1.45 -27.40 -9.16
C MET A 372 2.42 -27.15 -8.02
N ASP A 373 3.21 -28.15 -7.60
CA ASP A 373 4.23 -27.95 -6.56
C ASP A 373 5.26 -26.93 -7.06
N PHE A 374 5.78 -27.16 -8.27
CA PHE A 374 6.64 -26.21 -8.99
C PHE A 374 6.00 -24.81 -9.15
N ILE A 375 4.71 -24.71 -9.46
CA ILE A 375 4.03 -23.42 -9.57
C ILE A 375 3.99 -22.70 -8.21
N LEU A 376 3.76 -23.42 -7.10
CA LEU A 376 3.74 -22.86 -5.75
C LEU A 376 5.14 -22.40 -5.30
N ASP A 377 6.19 -23.12 -5.68
CA ASP A 377 7.58 -22.75 -5.39
C ASP A 377 8.01 -21.47 -6.15
N GLU A 378 7.64 -21.34 -7.43
CA GLU A 378 7.91 -20.14 -8.21
C GLU A 378 7.08 -18.93 -7.75
N LEU A 379 5.88 -19.12 -7.17
CA LEU A 379 5.13 -18.05 -6.51
C LEU A 379 5.89 -17.53 -5.28
N LEU A 380 6.33 -18.44 -4.39
CA LEU A 380 7.15 -18.10 -3.22
C LEU A 380 8.42 -17.33 -3.62
N ALA A 381 9.16 -17.82 -4.62
CA ALA A 381 10.35 -17.17 -5.14
C ALA A 381 10.06 -15.79 -5.76
N ALA A 382 8.95 -15.64 -6.50
CA ALA A 382 8.53 -14.36 -7.08
C ALA A 382 8.10 -13.33 -6.03
N LYS A 383 7.63 -13.78 -4.85
CA LYS A 383 7.30 -12.93 -3.71
C LYS A 383 8.54 -12.47 -2.94
N THR A 384 9.43 -13.40 -2.58
CA THR A 384 10.61 -13.13 -1.73
C THR A 384 11.71 -12.34 -2.44
N THR A 385 11.82 -12.44 -3.77
CA THR A 385 12.89 -11.74 -4.50
C THR A 385 12.66 -10.21 -4.54
N SER A 386 13.52 -9.46 -3.86
CA SER A 386 13.50 -7.98 -3.84
C SER A 386 13.57 -7.37 -5.26
N ALA A 387 12.85 -6.26 -5.48
CA ALA A 387 12.77 -5.61 -6.78
C ALA A 387 14.03 -4.79 -7.16
N LYS A 388 14.87 -4.41 -6.17
CA LYS A 388 16.12 -3.67 -6.40
C LYS A 388 17.04 -4.52 -7.32
N ASN A 389 17.34 -4.03 -8.53
CA ASN A 389 18.29 -4.58 -9.53
C ASN A 389 17.91 -5.88 -10.30
N GLN A 390 16.64 -6.25 -10.44
CA GLN A 390 16.24 -7.43 -11.24
C GLN A 390 16.39 -7.27 -12.76
N LYS A 391 16.56 -8.41 -13.47
CA LYS A 391 16.53 -8.47 -14.95
C LYS A 391 15.09 -8.28 -15.48
N PRO A 392 14.87 -7.62 -16.64
CA PRO A 392 13.53 -7.36 -17.18
C PRO A 392 12.64 -8.61 -17.36
N LEU A 393 13.22 -9.75 -17.76
CA LEU A 393 12.49 -11.02 -17.90
C LEU A 393 12.03 -11.61 -16.55
N THR A 394 12.72 -11.31 -15.45
CA THR A 394 12.33 -11.74 -14.10
C THR A 394 11.17 -10.89 -13.57
N MET A 395 11.20 -9.57 -13.84
CA MET A 395 10.07 -8.69 -13.52
C MET A 395 8.80 -9.09 -14.31
N GLN A 396 8.93 -9.37 -15.61
CA GLN A 396 7.83 -9.94 -16.42
C GLN A 396 7.36 -11.31 -15.91
N PHE A 397 8.23 -12.12 -15.31
CA PHE A 397 7.81 -13.38 -14.68
C PHE A 397 6.97 -13.11 -13.42
N ARG A 398 7.35 -12.15 -12.58
CA ARG A 398 6.57 -11.75 -11.39
C ARG A 398 5.19 -11.20 -11.75
N GLU A 399 5.08 -10.42 -12.82
CA GLU A 399 3.79 -9.99 -13.39
C GLU A 399 2.95 -11.21 -13.84
N ILE A 400 3.58 -12.25 -14.39
CA ILE A 400 2.91 -13.50 -14.81
C ILE A 400 2.45 -14.34 -13.60
N CYS A 401 3.21 -14.35 -12.51
CA CYS A 401 2.82 -14.95 -11.23
C CYS A 401 1.55 -14.29 -10.67
N GLN A 402 1.53 -12.95 -10.57
CA GLN A 402 0.34 -12.18 -10.21
C GLN A 402 -0.84 -12.45 -11.15
N GLU A 403 -0.58 -12.48 -12.47
CA GLU A 403 -1.57 -12.85 -13.46
C GLU A 403 -2.18 -14.25 -13.21
N PHE A 404 -1.42 -15.21 -12.67
CA PHE A 404 -1.89 -16.54 -12.31
C PHE A 404 -2.70 -16.53 -10.99
N GLU A 405 -2.24 -15.83 -9.95
CA GLU A 405 -3.00 -15.63 -8.70
C GLU A 405 -4.42 -15.10 -9.00
N CYS A 406 -4.53 -14.07 -9.83
CA CYS A 406 -5.83 -13.53 -10.27
C CYS A 406 -6.69 -14.56 -11.05
N ALA A 407 -6.08 -15.53 -11.74
CA ALA A 407 -6.82 -16.56 -12.48
C ALA A 407 -7.42 -17.61 -11.54
N VAL A 408 -6.74 -17.92 -10.42
CA VAL A 408 -7.31 -18.77 -9.35
C VAL A 408 -8.47 -18.05 -8.67
N ILE A 409 -8.34 -16.75 -8.37
CA ILE A 409 -9.45 -15.95 -7.80
C ILE A 409 -10.66 -15.96 -8.75
N LEU A 410 -10.48 -15.70 -10.04
CA LEU A 410 -11.56 -15.72 -11.03
C LEU A 410 -12.24 -17.09 -11.18
N LEU A 411 -11.54 -18.21 -10.90
CA LEU A 411 -12.13 -19.54 -10.84
C LEU A 411 -13.03 -19.71 -9.59
N PHE A 412 -12.63 -19.13 -8.47
CA PHE A 412 -13.38 -19.18 -7.21
C PHE A 412 -14.56 -18.18 -7.20
N GLU A 413 -14.46 -17.05 -7.90
CA GLU A 413 -15.57 -16.13 -8.16
C GLU A 413 -16.60 -16.70 -9.16
N ASN A 414 -16.20 -17.62 -10.05
CA ASN A 414 -17.08 -18.19 -11.07
C ASN A 414 -18.28 -18.93 -10.43
N PRO A 415 -19.54 -18.55 -10.69
CA PRO A 415 -20.71 -19.24 -10.14
C PRO A 415 -21.00 -20.60 -10.81
N ALA A 416 -20.36 -20.91 -11.94
CA ALA A 416 -20.53 -22.20 -12.63
C ALA A 416 -19.68 -23.34 -12.01
N THR A 417 -18.63 -23.01 -11.24
CA THR A 417 -17.80 -24.00 -10.55
C THR A 417 -18.43 -24.37 -9.21
N GLY A 418 -18.61 -25.67 -8.95
CA GLY A 418 -19.28 -26.19 -7.76
C GLY A 418 -18.55 -25.88 -6.45
N ASP A 419 -19.32 -25.71 -5.37
CA ASP A 419 -18.80 -25.43 -4.02
C ASP A 419 -17.84 -26.51 -3.52
N GLU A 420 -18.21 -27.79 -3.72
CA GLU A 420 -17.34 -28.94 -3.44
C GLU A 420 -16.06 -28.92 -4.32
N THR A 421 -16.17 -28.56 -5.59
CA THR A 421 -15.03 -28.52 -6.52
C THR A 421 -14.05 -27.41 -6.14
N LYS A 422 -14.53 -26.22 -5.76
CA LYS A 422 -13.68 -25.15 -5.18
C LYS A 422 -12.99 -25.62 -3.89
N ALA A 423 -13.73 -26.29 -3.00
CA ALA A 423 -13.18 -26.80 -1.75
C ALA A 423 -12.14 -27.92 -1.97
N ARG A 424 -12.35 -28.82 -2.95
CA ARG A 424 -11.38 -29.85 -3.35
C ARG A 424 -10.11 -29.23 -3.96
N ILE A 425 -10.26 -28.22 -4.82
CA ILE A 425 -9.12 -27.48 -5.40
C ILE A 425 -8.32 -26.77 -4.30
N LEU A 426 -8.98 -26.04 -3.39
CA LEU A 426 -8.32 -25.39 -2.26
C LEU A 426 -7.71 -26.43 -1.30
N SER A 427 -8.34 -27.59 -1.12
CA SER A 427 -7.76 -28.71 -0.36
C SER A 427 -6.46 -29.22 -0.96
N ASN A 428 -6.39 -29.36 -2.29
CA ASN A 428 -5.19 -29.85 -2.97
C ASN A 428 -4.03 -28.85 -2.84
N LEU A 429 -4.32 -27.55 -2.92
CA LEU A 429 -3.34 -26.48 -2.64
C LEU A 429 -2.86 -26.52 -1.18
N LEU A 430 -3.80 -26.59 -0.22
CA LEU A 430 -3.49 -26.55 1.22
C LEU A 430 -2.80 -27.81 1.76
N ARG A 431 -2.99 -28.97 1.11
CA ARG A 431 -2.20 -30.19 1.37
C ARG A 431 -0.74 -30.05 0.94
N LYS A 432 -0.44 -29.25 -0.09
CA LYS A 432 0.91 -29.00 -0.60
C LYS A 432 1.63 -27.90 0.20
N ARG A 433 0.91 -26.84 0.60
CA ARG A 433 1.43 -25.68 1.35
C ARG A 433 0.37 -25.22 2.35
N GLY A 434 0.65 -25.29 3.66
CA GLY A 434 -0.35 -25.11 4.73
C GLY A 434 -1.12 -23.79 4.72
N ASN A 435 -0.50 -22.76 4.15
CA ASN A 435 -1.04 -21.41 3.99
C ASN A 435 -0.55 -20.80 2.67
N LEU A 436 -1.49 -20.25 1.88
CA LEU A 436 -1.20 -19.70 0.57
C LEU A 436 -0.80 -18.20 0.63
N ASN A 437 -1.02 -17.54 1.77
CA ASN A 437 -0.60 -16.15 2.00
C ASN A 437 0.92 -16.00 2.05
N GLU A 438 1.65 -17.05 2.40
CA GLU A 438 3.11 -17.07 2.36
C GLU A 438 3.64 -17.03 0.92
N LEU A 439 2.94 -17.65 -0.02
CA LEU A 439 3.33 -17.82 -1.42
C LEU A 439 2.88 -16.65 -2.29
N ALA A 440 1.64 -16.20 -2.09
CA ALA A 440 0.98 -15.21 -2.93
C ALA A 440 1.53 -13.80 -2.70
N THR A 441 1.61 -13.02 -3.77
CA THR A 441 1.83 -11.56 -3.67
C THR A 441 0.52 -10.80 -3.39
N THR A 442 -0.63 -11.41 -3.66
CA THR A 442 -1.96 -10.93 -3.26
C THR A 442 -2.13 -10.99 -1.75
N ARG A 443 -2.39 -9.83 -1.12
CA ARG A 443 -2.70 -9.74 0.32
C ARG A 443 -3.97 -10.54 0.64
N ARG A 444 -3.92 -11.42 1.64
CA ARG A 444 -5.04 -12.28 2.10
C ARG A 444 -5.63 -13.18 1.00
N PHE A 445 -4.76 -13.83 0.24
CA PHE A 445 -5.12 -14.77 -0.82
C PHE A 445 -5.90 -15.98 -0.29
N THR A 446 -5.46 -16.60 0.81
CA THR A 446 -6.15 -17.75 1.44
C THR A 446 -7.58 -17.39 1.83
N GLU A 447 -7.77 -16.26 2.52
CA GLU A 447 -9.07 -15.75 2.97
C GLU A 447 -9.95 -15.34 1.79
N THR A 448 -9.37 -14.75 0.74
CA THR A 448 -10.10 -14.39 -0.49
C THR A 448 -10.73 -15.61 -1.15
N LEU A 449 -10.00 -16.73 -1.23
CA LEU A 449 -10.55 -17.98 -1.75
C LEU A 449 -11.60 -18.60 -0.80
N LEU A 450 -11.32 -18.63 0.51
CA LEU A 450 -12.25 -19.12 1.55
C LEU A 450 -13.61 -18.38 1.51
N ASN A 451 -13.60 -17.06 1.33
CA ASN A 451 -14.80 -16.21 1.32
C ASN A 451 -15.75 -16.47 0.12
N THR A 452 -15.36 -17.30 -0.86
CA THR A 452 -16.24 -17.71 -1.97
C THR A 452 -17.01 -19.01 -1.70
N LEU A 453 -16.69 -19.70 -0.60
CA LEU A 453 -17.24 -21.01 -0.25
C LEU A 453 -18.51 -20.89 0.61
N LYS A 454 -19.40 -21.85 0.43
CA LYS A 454 -20.60 -22.05 1.25
C LYS A 454 -20.32 -23.06 2.36
N TYR A 455 -21.31 -23.30 3.21
CA TYR A 455 -21.21 -24.29 4.30
C TYR A 455 -20.61 -25.66 3.89
N GLY A 456 -20.93 -26.17 2.69
CA GLY A 456 -20.41 -27.46 2.21
C GLY A 456 -18.89 -27.43 2.04
N GLY A 457 -18.38 -26.49 1.25
CA GLY A 457 -16.95 -26.31 1.03
C GLY A 457 -16.18 -25.93 2.29
N LEU A 458 -16.74 -25.08 3.15
CA LEU A 458 -16.14 -24.72 4.44
C LEU A 458 -16.01 -25.92 5.37
N LYS A 459 -16.99 -26.83 5.38
CA LYS A 459 -16.88 -28.08 6.13
C LYS A 459 -15.75 -28.96 5.60
N ILE A 460 -15.64 -29.14 4.28
CA ILE A 460 -14.57 -29.94 3.66
C ILE A 460 -13.18 -29.41 4.09
N LEU A 461 -13.01 -28.09 4.19
CA LEU A 461 -11.77 -27.48 4.65
C LEU A 461 -11.55 -27.55 6.17
N PHE A 462 -12.62 -27.50 6.98
CA PHE A 462 -12.51 -27.77 8.41
C PHE A 462 -12.07 -29.21 8.67
N ASP A 463 -12.71 -30.17 8.00
CA ASP A 463 -12.37 -31.60 8.10
C ASP A 463 -10.96 -31.88 7.54
N LEU A 464 -10.52 -31.15 6.51
CA LEU A 464 -9.13 -31.13 6.04
C LEU A 464 -8.16 -30.68 7.13
N TYR A 465 -8.32 -29.47 7.69
CA TYR A 465 -7.38 -28.97 8.70
C TYR A 465 -7.40 -29.82 9.97
N ALA A 466 -8.56 -30.37 10.36
CA ALA A 466 -8.64 -31.37 11.42
C ALA A 466 -7.82 -32.63 11.09
N SER A 467 -7.82 -33.11 9.83
CA SER A 467 -6.97 -34.24 9.39
C SER A 467 -5.48 -33.89 9.34
N LEU A 468 -5.12 -32.68 8.93
CA LEU A 468 -3.73 -32.20 8.88
C LEU A 468 -3.13 -32.02 10.28
N LEU A 469 -3.94 -31.48 11.21
CA LEU A 469 -3.66 -31.38 12.63
C LEU A 469 -3.59 -32.78 13.30
N ALA A 470 -4.37 -33.75 12.79
CA ALA A 470 -4.37 -35.12 13.27
C ALA A 470 -3.24 -36.02 12.72
N THR A 471 -2.32 -35.49 11.90
CA THR A 471 -1.18 -36.24 11.37
C THR A 471 0.04 -36.05 12.29
N PRO A 472 0.73 -37.11 12.74
CA PRO A 472 1.97 -36.96 13.49
C PRO A 472 3.10 -36.42 12.60
N VAL A 473 3.94 -35.54 13.15
CA VAL A 473 5.14 -35.01 12.49
C VAL A 473 6.14 -36.14 12.25
N GLY A 474 6.79 -36.16 11.08
CA GLY A 474 7.83 -37.15 10.73
C GLY A 474 7.35 -38.42 10.03
N MET A 475 6.05 -38.59 9.74
CA MET A 475 5.54 -39.61 8.81
C MET A 475 5.27 -38.99 7.43
N GLU A 476 6.03 -39.40 6.42
CA GLU A 476 5.88 -39.00 5.01
C GLU A 476 5.90 -37.47 4.74
N GLU A 477 6.90 -36.75 5.26
CA GLU A 477 7.20 -35.39 4.80
C GLU A 477 8.08 -35.43 3.53
N PRO A 478 7.65 -34.80 2.40
CA PRO A 478 8.54 -34.50 1.29
C PRO A 478 9.61 -33.49 1.74
N GLN A 479 10.86 -33.65 1.29
CA GLN A 479 12.00 -32.85 1.76
C GLN A 479 11.90 -31.33 1.44
N ASP A 480 10.99 -30.93 0.54
CA ASP A 480 10.71 -29.53 0.16
C ASP A 480 9.50 -28.92 0.91
N ASN A 481 8.94 -29.61 1.92
CA ASN A 481 7.89 -29.07 2.77
C ASN A 481 8.47 -28.71 4.15
N GLY A 482 8.39 -27.43 4.52
CA GLY A 482 8.75 -26.97 5.87
C GLY A 482 7.89 -27.66 6.96
N PRO A 483 8.40 -27.76 8.21
CA PRO A 483 7.77 -28.52 9.28
C PRO A 483 6.34 -28.03 9.52
N ARG A 484 5.37 -28.95 9.54
CA ARG A 484 3.94 -28.60 9.59
C ARG A 484 3.58 -27.86 10.89
N ASN A 485 3.39 -26.55 10.79
CA ASN A 485 3.03 -25.70 11.93
C ASN A 485 1.60 -26.03 12.43
N GLN A 486 1.51 -26.73 13.56
CA GLN A 486 0.22 -27.08 14.19
C GLN A 486 -0.59 -25.82 14.58
N LEU A 487 0.07 -24.74 15.02
CA LEU A 487 -0.57 -23.47 15.40
C LEU A 487 -1.21 -22.77 14.19
N GLU A 488 -0.62 -22.92 13.00
CA GLU A 488 -1.19 -22.43 11.75
C GLU A 488 -2.46 -23.20 11.37
N CYS A 489 -2.44 -24.54 11.43
CA CYS A 489 -3.65 -25.35 11.16
C CYS A 489 -4.82 -24.93 12.07
N VAL A 490 -4.59 -24.71 13.36
CA VAL A 490 -5.62 -24.24 14.30
C VAL A 490 -6.06 -22.81 13.97
N SER A 491 -5.14 -21.93 13.57
CA SER A 491 -5.46 -20.54 13.17
C SER A 491 -6.28 -20.47 11.86
N GLN A 492 -6.07 -21.39 10.92
CA GLN A 492 -6.92 -21.51 9.73
C GLN A 492 -8.30 -22.10 10.05
N MET A 493 -8.39 -23.06 10.99
CA MET A 493 -9.68 -23.50 11.55
C MET A 493 -10.44 -22.37 12.24
N GLN A 494 -9.73 -21.45 12.93
CA GLN A 494 -10.30 -20.23 13.49
C GLN A 494 -10.83 -19.27 12.42
N SER A 495 -10.14 -19.12 11.29
CA SER A 495 -10.61 -18.30 10.16
C SER A 495 -11.89 -18.89 9.54
N ILE A 496 -11.93 -20.21 9.30
CA ILE A 496 -13.12 -20.92 8.80
C ILE A 496 -14.31 -20.71 9.76
N LEU A 497 -14.12 -20.86 11.08
CA LEU A 497 -15.18 -20.66 12.07
C LEU A 497 -15.64 -19.20 12.25
N GLN A 498 -14.96 -18.23 11.64
CA GLN A 498 -15.43 -16.84 11.57
C GLN A 498 -16.21 -16.52 10.29
N HIS A 499 -16.38 -17.48 9.37
CA HIS A 499 -17.08 -17.23 8.12
C HIS A 499 -18.60 -17.03 8.32
N PRO A 500 -19.23 -16.01 7.70
CA PRO A 500 -20.67 -15.71 7.84
C PRO A 500 -21.62 -16.92 7.66
N GLU A 501 -21.36 -17.77 6.66
CA GLU A 501 -22.16 -18.97 6.37
C GLU A 501 -22.31 -19.93 7.57
N LEU A 502 -21.30 -20.00 8.46
CA LEU A 502 -21.34 -20.86 9.63
C LEU A 502 -22.13 -20.28 10.81
N TYR A 503 -22.46 -18.98 10.81
CA TYR A 503 -23.37 -18.39 11.80
C TYR A 503 -24.83 -18.76 11.52
N ALA A 504 -25.21 -18.98 10.26
CA ALA A 504 -26.52 -19.53 9.92
C ALA A 504 -26.66 -20.99 10.37
N ASN A 505 -25.60 -21.78 10.20
CA ASN A 505 -25.56 -23.21 10.53
C ASN A 505 -25.13 -23.45 12.00
N LYS A 506 -25.85 -22.84 12.97
CA LYS A 506 -25.46 -22.79 14.40
C LYS A 506 -25.17 -24.18 15.01
N LYS A 507 -25.88 -25.25 14.61
CA LYS A 507 -25.72 -26.62 15.16
C LYS A 507 -24.45 -27.30 14.64
N GLU A 508 -24.16 -27.13 13.35
CA GLU A 508 -23.03 -27.74 12.65
C GLU A 508 -21.73 -27.04 13.06
N ARG A 509 -21.75 -25.70 13.15
CA ARG A 509 -20.70 -24.86 13.78
C ARG A 509 -20.41 -25.31 15.21
N TRP A 510 -21.44 -25.60 16.01
CA TRP A 510 -21.26 -26.11 17.38
C TRP A 510 -20.59 -27.49 17.43
N SER A 511 -20.79 -28.34 16.41
CA SER A 511 -20.06 -29.60 16.29
C SER A 511 -18.57 -29.39 16.00
N MET A 512 -18.23 -28.42 15.14
CA MET A 512 -16.84 -28.06 14.84
C MET A 512 -16.13 -27.42 16.05
N LEU A 513 -16.82 -26.54 16.78
CA LEU A 513 -16.32 -25.92 18.02
C LEU A 513 -16.00 -26.97 19.11
N LYS A 514 -16.79 -28.04 19.22
CA LYS A 514 -16.49 -29.16 20.13
C LYS A 514 -15.18 -29.86 19.77
N THR A 515 -14.86 -30.03 18.49
CA THR A 515 -13.59 -30.66 18.08
C THR A 515 -12.38 -29.83 18.55
N ILE A 516 -12.45 -28.50 18.44
CA ILE A 516 -11.41 -27.60 18.96
C ILE A 516 -11.35 -27.67 20.49
N LEU A 517 -12.49 -27.64 21.19
CA LEU A 517 -12.52 -27.72 22.65
C LEU A 517 -11.96 -29.05 23.18
N THR A 518 -12.29 -30.18 22.54
CA THR A 518 -11.73 -31.49 22.86
C THR A 518 -10.22 -31.53 22.64
N ALA A 519 -9.71 -30.98 21.54
CA ALA A 519 -8.27 -30.91 21.26
C ALA A 519 -7.50 -30.01 22.23
N GLY A 520 -8.18 -29.05 22.88
CA GLY A 520 -7.60 -28.20 23.92
C GLY A 520 -7.66 -28.79 25.34
N VAL A 521 -8.76 -29.47 25.71
CA VAL A 521 -8.97 -30.01 27.06
C VAL A 521 -8.29 -31.38 27.24
N CYS A 522 -8.24 -32.19 26.20
CA CYS A 522 -7.69 -33.55 26.25
C CYS A 522 -6.38 -33.70 25.48
N HIS A 523 -5.60 -34.69 25.88
CA HIS A 523 -4.69 -35.37 24.96
C HIS A 523 -5.52 -36.06 23.88
N VAL A 524 -5.10 -35.92 22.63
CA VAL A 524 -5.81 -36.48 21.47
C VAL A 524 -4.85 -37.23 20.57
N ALA A 525 -5.34 -38.32 20.00
CA ALA A 525 -4.65 -39.13 18.99
C ALA A 525 -5.15 -38.77 17.57
N SER A 526 -4.74 -39.55 16.57
CA SER A 526 -5.25 -39.43 15.20
C SER A 526 -6.79 -39.46 15.16
N GLY A 527 -7.39 -38.64 14.30
CA GLY A 527 -8.82 -38.36 14.29
C GLY A 527 -9.31 -37.39 15.39
N LEU A 528 -8.40 -36.75 16.13
CA LEU A 528 -8.68 -35.83 17.25
C LEU A 528 -9.58 -36.45 18.35
N GLN A 529 -9.47 -37.76 18.55
CA GLN A 529 -10.19 -38.48 19.62
C GLN A 529 -9.38 -38.50 20.92
N PRO A 530 -10.01 -38.40 22.10
CA PRO A 530 -9.33 -38.45 23.39
C PRO A 530 -8.47 -39.70 23.57
N CYS A 531 -7.27 -39.53 24.13
CA CYS A 531 -6.32 -40.61 24.35
C CYS A 531 -5.52 -40.42 25.66
N LEU A 532 -4.77 -41.44 26.06
CA LEU A 532 -3.80 -41.32 27.15
C LEU A 532 -2.61 -40.43 26.72
N PRO A 533 -1.90 -39.76 27.66
CA PRO A 533 -0.83 -38.80 27.34
C PRO A 533 0.23 -39.32 26.38
N ALA A 534 0.66 -40.58 26.53
CA ALA A 534 1.68 -41.22 25.71
C ALA A 534 1.29 -41.43 24.22
N ALA A 535 0.03 -41.18 23.84
CA ALA A 535 -0.48 -41.22 22.47
C ALA A 535 -0.89 -39.84 21.93
N SER A 536 -0.58 -38.76 22.67
CA SER A 536 -0.91 -37.38 22.31
C SER A 536 -0.09 -36.88 21.13
N ILE A 537 -0.75 -36.45 20.05
CA ILE A 537 -0.09 -35.91 18.84
C ILE A 537 0.02 -34.38 18.81
N LEU A 538 -0.65 -33.68 19.74
CA LEU A 538 -0.61 -32.21 19.82
C LEU A 538 0.20 -31.72 21.02
N SER A 539 1.04 -30.72 20.78
CA SER A 539 1.74 -29.94 21.82
C SER A 539 0.77 -29.20 22.74
N ASP A 540 1.20 -28.89 23.96
CA ASP A 540 0.38 -28.12 24.91
C ASP A 540 0.16 -26.67 24.44
N SER A 541 1.15 -26.05 23.78
CA SER A 541 0.98 -24.74 23.13
C SER A 541 -0.12 -24.75 22.06
N THR A 542 -0.24 -25.83 21.28
CA THR A 542 -1.33 -26.01 20.30
C THR A 542 -2.67 -26.24 20.99
N ALA A 543 -2.70 -27.03 22.07
CA ALA A 543 -3.91 -27.27 22.84
C ALA A 543 -4.42 -25.97 23.52
N ASP A 544 -3.53 -25.14 24.05
CA ASP A 544 -3.88 -23.88 24.69
C ASP A 544 -4.28 -22.81 23.67
N ARG A 545 -3.69 -22.84 22.47
CA ARG A 545 -4.19 -22.08 21.32
C ARG A 545 -5.61 -22.51 20.94
N CYS A 546 -5.93 -23.81 20.94
CA CYS A 546 -7.31 -24.31 20.75
C CYS A 546 -8.28 -23.78 21.82
N LYS A 547 -7.93 -23.83 23.13
CA LYS A 547 -8.76 -23.28 24.22
C LYS A 547 -9.03 -21.78 24.02
N THR A 548 -7.96 -21.01 23.79
CA THR A 548 -8.00 -19.55 23.56
C THR A 548 -8.90 -19.18 22.38
N ILE A 549 -8.81 -19.96 21.29
CA ILE A 549 -9.61 -19.78 20.08
C ILE A 549 -11.08 -20.13 20.32
N PHE A 550 -11.37 -21.23 21.01
CA PHE A 550 -12.75 -21.60 21.36
C PHE A 550 -13.44 -20.48 22.15
N ILE A 551 -12.78 -19.94 23.19
CA ILE A 551 -13.31 -18.86 24.02
C ILE A 551 -13.55 -17.59 23.20
N GLY A 552 -12.58 -17.17 22.38
CA GLY A 552 -12.74 -15.99 21.51
C GLY A 552 -13.85 -16.14 20.47
N LEU A 553 -14.00 -17.34 19.87
CA LEU A 553 -15.07 -17.64 18.92
C LEU A 553 -16.46 -17.64 19.58
N LEU A 554 -16.56 -18.05 20.86
CA LEU A 554 -17.79 -18.05 21.64
C LEU A 554 -18.23 -16.60 21.91
N ILE A 555 -17.35 -15.77 22.51
CA ILE A 555 -17.62 -14.34 22.78
C ILE A 555 -18.07 -13.61 21.52
N ARG A 556 -17.33 -13.80 20.40
CA ARG A 556 -17.62 -13.14 19.13
C ARG A 556 -18.93 -13.62 18.47
N SER A 557 -19.45 -14.79 18.85
CA SER A 557 -20.68 -15.34 18.26
C SER A 557 -21.98 -14.78 18.81
N CYS A 558 -21.95 -14.08 19.94
CA CYS A 558 -23.14 -13.51 20.57
C CYS A 558 -23.41 -12.05 20.14
N HIS A 559 -22.55 -11.46 19.29
CA HIS A 559 -22.67 -10.10 18.74
C HIS A 559 -22.87 -8.94 19.75
N GLY A 560 -22.65 -9.19 21.04
CA GLY A 560 -22.89 -8.24 22.13
C GLY A 560 -24.17 -8.45 22.94
N ASP A 561 -24.95 -9.51 22.67
CA ASP A 561 -26.06 -9.92 23.52
C ASP A 561 -25.58 -10.83 24.66
N ILE A 562 -25.71 -10.35 25.90
CA ILE A 562 -25.42 -11.09 27.13
C ILE A 562 -26.35 -12.31 27.29
N LYS A 563 -27.55 -12.31 26.70
CA LYS A 563 -28.49 -13.45 26.77
C LYS A 563 -28.04 -14.62 25.90
N GLU A 564 -27.63 -14.38 24.64
CA GLU A 564 -26.98 -15.44 23.85
C GLU A 564 -25.67 -15.89 24.49
N LEU A 565 -24.87 -14.98 25.06
CA LEU A 565 -23.60 -15.32 25.72
C LEU A 565 -23.80 -16.19 26.97
N SER A 566 -24.73 -15.86 27.87
CA SER A 566 -25.06 -16.72 29.03
C SER A 566 -25.48 -18.12 28.57
N LYS A 567 -26.30 -18.20 27.53
CA LYS A 567 -26.80 -19.45 26.98
C LYS A 567 -25.70 -20.32 26.36
N ASP A 568 -24.73 -19.73 25.67
CA ASP A 568 -23.62 -20.47 25.04
C ASP A 568 -22.52 -20.85 26.05
N LEU A 569 -22.29 -20.05 27.09
CA LEU A 569 -21.47 -20.45 28.24
C LEU A 569 -22.12 -21.64 29.00
N ARG A 570 -23.43 -21.59 29.28
CA ARG A 570 -24.15 -22.71 29.93
C ARG A 570 -24.10 -24.01 29.11
N LYS A 571 -24.29 -23.94 27.79
CA LYS A 571 -24.09 -25.10 26.87
C LYS A 571 -22.66 -25.65 26.93
N THR A 572 -21.67 -24.79 27.14
CA THR A 572 -20.26 -25.20 27.27
C THR A 572 -20.04 -25.97 28.56
N VAL A 573 -20.52 -25.46 29.70
CA VAL A 573 -20.49 -26.17 30.99
C VAL A 573 -21.23 -27.51 30.90
N GLU A 574 -22.44 -27.53 30.33
CA GLU A 574 -23.23 -28.77 30.14
C GLU A 574 -22.50 -29.80 29.27
N PHE A 575 -21.89 -29.36 28.16
CA PHE A 575 -21.10 -30.23 27.29
C PHE A 575 -19.88 -30.79 28.03
N LEU A 576 -19.07 -29.94 28.67
CA LEU A 576 -17.88 -30.36 29.39
C LEU A 576 -18.24 -31.34 30.52
N LYS A 577 -19.29 -31.07 31.31
CA LYS A 577 -19.77 -31.98 32.36
C LYS A 577 -20.15 -33.36 31.80
N LYS A 578 -20.94 -33.42 30.72
CA LYS A 578 -21.36 -34.68 30.06
C LYS A 578 -20.24 -35.37 29.28
N PHE A 579 -19.17 -34.65 28.94
CA PHE A 579 -18.02 -35.17 28.23
C PHE A 579 -17.00 -35.75 29.21
N LEU A 580 -16.67 -35.03 30.28
CA LEU A 580 -15.69 -35.42 31.30
C LEU A 580 -16.24 -36.42 32.31
N SER A 581 -17.56 -36.58 32.44
CA SER A 581 -18.17 -37.67 33.24
C SER A 581 -17.93 -39.08 32.65
N LYS A 582 -17.25 -39.20 31.51
CA LYS A 582 -16.79 -40.47 30.95
C LYS A 582 -15.36 -40.74 31.42
N THR A 583 -15.12 -41.92 31.99
CA THR A 583 -13.80 -42.35 32.48
C THR A 583 -12.70 -42.26 31.43
N GLU A 584 -12.98 -42.64 30.19
CA GLU A 584 -12.05 -42.53 29.05
C GLU A 584 -11.59 -41.08 28.82
N ASN A 585 -12.51 -40.12 28.89
CA ASN A 585 -12.24 -38.70 28.66
C ASN A 585 -11.59 -38.03 29.88
N ALA A 586 -11.96 -38.44 31.10
CA ALA A 586 -11.32 -38.00 32.33
C ALA A 586 -9.84 -38.41 32.36
N ASN A 587 -9.54 -39.67 32.03
CA ASN A 587 -8.18 -40.20 31.92
C ASN A 587 -7.38 -39.59 30.74
N ALA A 588 -8.06 -38.89 29.82
CA ALA A 588 -7.47 -38.19 28.70
C ALA A 588 -7.32 -36.67 28.92
N GLN A 589 -7.70 -36.11 30.09
CA GLN A 589 -7.45 -34.71 30.40
C GLN A 589 -5.95 -34.40 30.38
N ARG A 590 -5.55 -33.24 29.82
CA ARG A 590 -4.13 -32.83 29.82
C ARG A 590 -3.59 -32.50 31.20
N HIS A 591 -4.43 -31.86 32.00
CA HIS A 591 -4.10 -31.36 33.33
C HIS A 591 -5.17 -31.87 34.29
N ALA A 592 -4.75 -32.51 35.38
CA ALA A 592 -5.65 -32.79 36.50
C ALA A 592 -6.09 -31.45 37.12
N PRO A 593 -7.38 -31.23 37.42
CA PRO A 593 -7.87 -29.94 37.90
C PRO A 593 -7.26 -29.64 39.27
N ASN A 594 -6.58 -28.49 39.40
CA ASN A 594 -6.03 -28.03 40.68
C ASN A 594 -7.15 -27.63 41.66
N ALA A 595 -6.81 -27.31 42.91
CA ALA A 595 -7.81 -26.99 43.94
C ALA A 595 -8.73 -25.82 43.52
N ASP A 596 -8.17 -24.78 42.91
CA ASP A 596 -8.89 -23.58 42.49
C ASP A 596 -9.82 -23.84 41.29
N GLN A 597 -9.38 -24.66 40.34
CA GLN A 597 -10.21 -25.17 39.24
C GLN A 597 -11.33 -26.06 39.76
N GLN A 598 -11.09 -26.91 40.77
CA GLN A 598 -12.16 -27.69 41.41
C GLN A 598 -13.17 -26.77 42.12
N LEU A 599 -12.72 -25.71 42.80
CA LEU A 599 -13.61 -24.69 43.36
C LEU A 599 -14.41 -23.98 42.26
N ALA A 600 -13.77 -23.55 41.17
CA ALA A 600 -14.42 -22.94 40.02
C ALA A 600 -15.47 -23.87 39.38
N TRP A 601 -15.17 -25.16 39.23
CA TRP A 601 -16.12 -26.16 38.74
C TRP A 601 -17.37 -26.25 39.64
N ASN A 602 -17.17 -26.30 40.95
CA ASN A 602 -18.25 -26.33 41.93
C ASN A 602 -19.12 -25.05 41.92
N VAL A 603 -18.63 -23.94 41.36
CA VAL A 603 -19.41 -22.72 41.10
C VAL A 603 -20.16 -22.82 39.77
N LEU A 604 -19.48 -23.26 38.70
CA LEU A 604 -20.09 -23.47 37.37
C LEU A 604 -21.24 -24.48 37.42
N GLU A 605 -21.11 -25.59 38.16
CA GLU A 605 -22.17 -26.59 38.30
C GLU A 605 -23.42 -26.05 39.01
N LYS A 606 -23.25 -25.19 40.02
CA LYS A 606 -24.38 -24.50 40.70
C LYS A 606 -25.09 -23.52 39.78
N LEU A 607 -24.35 -22.91 38.84
CA LEU A 607 -24.88 -21.95 37.86
C LEU A 607 -25.48 -22.62 36.62
N GLN A 608 -25.17 -23.89 36.35
CA GLN A 608 -25.66 -24.63 35.17
C GLN A 608 -27.19 -24.57 35.01
N HIS A 609 -27.92 -24.48 36.13
CA HIS A 609 -29.38 -24.58 36.19
C HIS A 609 -30.07 -23.40 36.91
N SER A 610 -29.47 -22.20 37.00
CA SER A 610 -30.25 -21.00 37.35
C SER A 610 -31.27 -20.68 36.24
N ASP A 611 -32.50 -20.34 36.62
CA ASP A 611 -33.62 -20.15 35.69
C ASP A 611 -33.47 -18.88 34.83
N ASP A 612 -33.72 -19.00 33.52
CA ASP A 612 -33.79 -17.87 32.56
C ASP A 612 -34.92 -16.85 32.87
N ASN A 613 -35.72 -17.09 33.92
CA ASN A 613 -36.92 -16.31 34.28
C ASN A 613 -36.65 -15.07 35.15
N GLU A 614 -35.44 -14.88 35.69
CA GLU A 614 -35.15 -13.73 36.55
C GLU A 614 -35.05 -12.43 35.74
N SER A 615 -35.98 -11.51 35.99
CA SER A 615 -36.12 -10.23 35.27
C SER A 615 -35.00 -9.21 35.54
N ASN A 616 -33.97 -9.57 36.32
CA ASN A 616 -32.95 -8.64 36.80
C ASN A 616 -31.68 -8.68 35.92
N ALA A 617 -31.57 -7.73 34.99
CA ALA A 617 -30.42 -7.63 34.09
C ALA A 617 -29.06 -7.43 34.81
N SER A 618 -29.03 -6.85 36.01
CA SER A 618 -27.79 -6.72 36.79
C SER A 618 -27.30 -8.08 37.34
N ALA A 619 -28.22 -8.95 37.77
CA ALA A 619 -27.88 -10.31 38.17
C ALA A 619 -27.33 -11.12 36.97
N GLN A 620 -27.95 -10.97 35.79
CA GLN A 620 -27.50 -11.67 34.57
C GLN A 620 -26.08 -11.25 34.12
N ILE A 621 -25.69 -9.99 34.33
CA ILE A 621 -24.31 -9.52 34.09
C ILE A 621 -23.32 -10.27 35.01
N ILE A 622 -23.64 -10.35 36.32
CA ILE A 622 -22.79 -11.04 37.30
C ILE A 622 -22.72 -12.55 37.00
N GLU A 623 -23.84 -13.20 36.61
CA GLU A 623 -23.82 -14.62 36.24
C GLU A 623 -22.96 -14.89 35.00
N VAL A 624 -22.96 -14.00 34.00
CA VAL A 624 -22.09 -14.13 32.81
C VAL A 624 -20.62 -13.89 33.16
N LEU A 625 -20.31 -12.96 34.07
CA LEU A 625 -18.96 -12.81 34.62
C LEU A 625 -18.48 -14.09 35.31
N ILE A 626 -19.27 -14.68 36.21
CA ILE A 626 -18.90 -15.93 36.92
C ILE A 626 -18.75 -17.10 35.94
N LEU A 627 -19.69 -17.28 35.02
CA LEU A 627 -19.64 -18.34 34.00
C LEU A 627 -18.41 -18.21 33.09
N PHE A 628 -18.05 -16.99 32.71
CA PHE A 628 -16.90 -16.73 31.85
C PHE A 628 -15.57 -16.90 32.59
N VAL A 629 -15.37 -16.23 33.74
CA VAL A 629 -14.14 -16.35 34.54
C VAL A 629 -13.94 -17.80 34.99
N GLY A 630 -14.98 -18.47 35.48
CA GLY A 630 -14.90 -19.88 35.90
C GLY A 630 -14.53 -20.84 34.76
N LEU A 631 -14.94 -20.57 33.51
CA LEU A 631 -14.48 -21.34 32.34
C LEU A 631 -13.07 -20.94 31.90
N ALA A 632 -12.68 -19.67 32.04
CA ALA A 632 -11.36 -19.18 31.67
C ALA A 632 -10.25 -19.79 32.54
N GLN A 633 -10.53 -20.11 33.81
CA GLN A 633 -9.62 -20.85 34.73
C GLN A 633 -9.13 -22.21 34.19
N TYR A 634 -9.75 -22.77 33.15
CA TYR A 634 -9.29 -23.99 32.45
C TYR A 634 -8.33 -23.73 31.29
N THR A 635 -8.04 -22.46 31.00
CA THR A 635 -7.13 -22.01 29.95
C THR A 635 -5.83 -21.54 30.55
N SER A 636 -4.70 -22.07 30.08
CA SER A 636 -3.37 -21.83 30.66
C SER A 636 -2.87 -20.38 30.52
N CYS A 637 -3.61 -19.52 29.81
CA CYS A 637 -3.37 -18.08 29.72
C CYS A 637 -4.21 -17.25 30.70
N CYS A 638 -4.94 -17.85 31.63
CA CYS A 638 -5.70 -17.14 32.66
C CYS A 638 -4.84 -17.01 33.92
N GLN A 639 -4.42 -15.79 34.25
CA GLN A 639 -3.62 -15.46 35.44
C GLN A 639 -4.46 -14.91 36.60
N LEU A 640 -5.78 -14.76 36.39
CA LEU A 640 -6.74 -14.31 37.40
C LEU A 640 -6.74 -15.18 38.66
N LYS A 641 -6.60 -14.55 39.83
CA LYS A 641 -6.75 -15.21 41.14
C LYS A 641 -8.17 -15.75 41.34
N ILE A 642 -8.30 -16.86 42.05
CA ILE A 642 -9.61 -17.48 42.35
C ILE A 642 -10.52 -16.58 43.21
N ASP A 643 -9.93 -15.65 43.96
CA ASP A 643 -10.64 -14.68 44.81
C ASP A 643 -11.66 -13.84 44.02
N ILE A 644 -11.33 -13.47 42.78
CA ILE A 644 -12.22 -12.76 41.85
C ILE A 644 -13.55 -13.52 41.65
N LEU A 645 -13.51 -14.85 41.65
CA LEU A 645 -14.70 -15.69 41.53
C LEU A 645 -15.52 -15.70 42.83
N ASN A 646 -14.86 -15.59 43.99
CA ASN A 646 -15.50 -15.44 45.29
C ASN A 646 -16.18 -14.08 45.42
N ASP A 647 -15.53 -12.99 45.00
CA ASP A 647 -16.07 -11.64 45.02
C ASP A 647 -17.30 -11.50 44.12
N LEU A 648 -17.26 -12.10 42.92
CA LEU A 648 -18.43 -12.18 42.04
C LEU A 648 -19.57 -13.01 42.66
N MET A 649 -19.27 -14.09 43.38
CA MET A 649 -20.29 -14.83 44.13
C MET A 649 -20.88 -14.01 45.29
N VAL A 650 -20.09 -13.19 45.98
CA VAL A 650 -20.57 -12.25 47.01
C VAL A 650 -21.50 -11.22 46.37
N CYS A 651 -21.10 -10.58 45.26
CA CYS A 651 -21.93 -9.66 44.49
C CYS A 651 -23.26 -10.30 44.03
N ARG A 652 -23.22 -11.55 43.56
CA ARG A 652 -24.42 -12.32 43.21
C ARG A 652 -25.31 -12.54 44.42
N ASN A 653 -24.75 -12.99 45.56
CA ASN A 653 -25.51 -13.22 46.78
C ASN A 653 -26.18 -11.94 47.33
N MET A 654 -25.49 -10.80 47.26
CA MET A 654 -26.06 -9.48 47.61
C MET A 654 -27.28 -9.15 46.74
N LYS A 655 -27.19 -9.38 45.41
CA LYS A 655 -28.31 -9.14 44.48
C LYS A 655 -29.46 -10.14 44.58
N MET A 656 -29.18 -11.41 44.86
CA MET A 656 -30.22 -12.45 44.95
C MET A 656 -31.03 -12.41 46.25
N LYS A 657 -30.54 -11.73 47.29
CA LYS A 657 -31.17 -11.73 48.63
C LYS A 657 -31.80 -10.38 49.04
N GLU A 658 -31.67 -9.34 48.22
CA GLU A 658 -32.06 -7.95 48.55
C GLU A 658 -31.53 -7.45 49.91
N GLN A 659 -30.42 -8.01 50.40
CA GLN A 659 -29.83 -7.56 51.66
C GLN A 659 -29.27 -6.16 51.50
N LYS A 660 -29.82 -5.21 52.26
CA LYS A 660 -29.15 -3.93 52.51
C LYS A 660 -27.88 -4.18 53.30
N MET A 661 -26.81 -3.46 52.97
CA MET A 661 -25.64 -3.34 53.83
C MET A 661 -26.04 -2.64 55.13
N GLU A 662 -25.42 -3.04 56.24
CA GLU A 662 -25.64 -2.46 57.58
C GLU A 662 -24.58 -1.39 57.93
N SER A 663 -23.70 -1.08 56.97
CA SER A 663 -22.54 -0.18 57.01
C SER A 663 -22.56 0.74 55.77
N GLU A 664 -22.05 1.96 55.91
CA GLU A 664 -21.81 2.89 54.78
C GLU A 664 -20.41 2.70 54.14
N GLU A 665 -19.61 1.76 54.66
CA GLU A 665 -18.21 1.52 54.26
C GLU A 665 -18.03 0.31 53.30
N ASP A 666 -19.07 -0.51 53.08
CA ASP A 666 -19.01 -1.67 52.20
C ASP A 666 -19.09 -1.25 50.71
N PRO A 667 -18.17 -1.70 49.84
CA PRO A 667 -18.13 -1.28 48.44
C PRO A 667 -19.30 -1.84 47.63
N SER A 668 -19.88 -1.03 46.73
CA SER A 668 -21.00 -1.45 45.91
C SER A 668 -20.58 -2.48 44.85
N TRP A 669 -21.48 -3.39 44.50
CA TRP A 669 -21.27 -4.38 43.43
C TRP A 669 -20.83 -3.76 42.09
N GLN A 670 -21.20 -2.51 41.80
CA GLN A 670 -20.74 -1.80 40.60
C GLN A 670 -19.24 -1.49 40.65
N GLU A 671 -18.71 -1.16 41.82
CA GLU A 671 -17.30 -0.81 42.05
C GLU A 671 -16.46 -2.09 42.02
N VAL A 672 -16.89 -3.12 42.76
CA VAL A 672 -16.26 -4.46 42.73
C VAL A 672 -16.21 -5.02 41.30
N VAL A 673 -17.30 -4.93 40.53
CA VAL A 673 -17.28 -5.37 39.13
C VAL A 673 -16.44 -4.43 38.24
N THR A 674 -16.33 -3.13 38.55
CA THR A 674 -15.47 -2.20 37.79
C THR A 674 -13.98 -2.51 38.01
N ASP A 675 -13.53 -2.74 39.24
CA ASP A 675 -12.15 -3.17 39.51
C ASP A 675 -11.87 -4.56 38.93
N ILE A 676 -12.81 -5.51 38.99
CA ILE A 676 -12.66 -6.81 38.32
C ILE A 676 -12.53 -6.63 36.81
N LEU A 677 -13.34 -5.77 36.17
CA LEU A 677 -13.21 -5.48 34.73
C LEU A 677 -11.85 -4.83 34.40
N LEU A 678 -11.30 -4.00 35.28
CA LEU A 678 -9.94 -3.45 35.12
C LEU A 678 -8.88 -4.56 35.23
N GLN A 679 -9.02 -5.51 36.17
CA GLN A 679 -8.16 -6.70 36.26
C GLN A 679 -8.27 -7.58 35.00
N LEU A 680 -9.48 -7.77 34.43
CA LEU A 680 -9.68 -8.47 33.16
C LEU A 680 -8.99 -7.77 31.96
N LEU A 681 -8.67 -6.48 32.05
CA LEU A 681 -7.94 -5.76 31.01
C LEU A 681 -6.41 -5.88 31.13
N LEU A 682 -5.88 -6.50 32.18
CA LEU A 682 -4.45 -6.86 32.26
C LEU A 682 -4.13 -8.02 31.30
N GLU A 683 -5.05 -8.99 31.23
CA GLU A 683 -4.93 -10.21 30.43
C GLU A 683 -4.64 -9.90 28.95
N THR A 684 -3.68 -10.64 28.37
CA THR A 684 -3.08 -10.28 27.08
C THR A 684 -3.96 -10.62 25.88
N ALA A 685 -4.70 -11.74 25.95
CA ALA A 685 -5.46 -12.26 24.83
C ALA A 685 -6.67 -11.37 24.47
N GLY A 686 -6.80 -11.01 23.20
CA GLY A 686 -7.81 -10.04 22.73
C GLY A 686 -9.28 -10.40 23.02
N HIS A 687 -9.58 -11.66 23.36
CA HIS A 687 -10.93 -12.07 23.74
C HIS A 687 -11.38 -11.46 25.08
N TRP A 688 -10.48 -11.21 26.04
CA TRP A 688 -10.77 -10.50 27.30
C TRP A 688 -11.21 -9.05 27.06
N ARG A 689 -10.55 -8.37 26.12
CA ARG A 689 -10.89 -7.02 25.64
C ARG A 689 -12.25 -7.01 24.96
N GLU A 690 -12.58 -8.00 24.12
CA GLU A 690 -13.91 -8.14 23.51
C GLU A 690 -15.00 -8.41 24.56
N PHE A 691 -14.77 -9.32 25.51
CA PHE A 691 -15.71 -9.66 26.58
C PHE A 691 -16.01 -8.47 27.50
N THR A 692 -14.98 -7.79 28.00
CA THR A 692 -15.11 -6.57 28.83
C THR A 692 -15.94 -5.51 28.11
N ASN A 693 -15.71 -5.34 26.80
CA ASN A 693 -16.50 -4.45 25.94
C ASN A 693 -17.95 -4.90 25.70
N ILE A 694 -18.34 -6.14 26.02
CA ILE A 694 -19.74 -6.58 26.03
C ILE A 694 -20.36 -6.27 27.40
N ILE A 695 -19.71 -6.70 28.49
CA ILE A 695 -20.18 -6.49 29.86
C ILE A 695 -20.47 -5.02 30.14
N VAL A 696 -19.53 -4.12 29.82
CA VAL A 696 -19.67 -2.68 30.06
C VAL A 696 -20.84 -2.09 29.28
N LYS A 697 -21.08 -2.52 28.03
CA LYS A 697 -22.20 -2.02 27.22
C LYS A 697 -23.57 -2.29 27.86
N SER A 698 -23.69 -3.37 28.62
CA SER A 698 -24.89 -3.71 29.39
C SER A 698 -24.87 -3.17 30.83
N MET A 699 -23.69 -2.95 31.42
CA MET A 699 -23.56 -2.40 32.78
C MET A 699 -23.71 -0.87 32.83
N LEU A 700 -23.48 -0.17 31.71
CA LEU A 700 -23.58 1.28 31.57
C LEU A 700 -24.82 1.96 32.19
N PRO A 701 -26.05 1.41 32.15
CA PRO A 701 -27.20 2.01 32.85
C PRO A 701 -26.92 2.22 34.34
N TYR A 702 -26.25 1.26 34.98
CA TYR A 702 -25.92 1.21 36.40
C TYR A 702 -24.62 1.94 36.77
N LEU A 703 -23.83 2.43 35.80
CA LEU A 703 -22.56 3.11 36.06
C LEU A 703 -22.75 4.62 36.23
N GLU A 704 -22.21 5.15 37.33
CA GLU A 704 -22.22 6.58 37.71
C GLU A 704 -20.81 7.19 37.64
N GLN A 705 -20.69 8.52 37.83
CA GLN A 705 -19.42 9.26 37.63
C GLN A 705 -18.25 8.71 38.45
N VAL A 706 -18.47 8.24 39.68
CA VAL A 706 -17.42 7.65 40.55
C VAL A 706 -16.65 6.53 39.85
N HIS A 707 -17.37 5.64 39.15
CA HIS A 707 -16.80 4.52 38.40
C HIS A 707 -16.03 4.99 37.17
N LEU A 708 -16.45 6.09 36.53
CA LEU A 708 -15.68 6.71 35.46
C LEU A 708 -14.37 7.28 36.02
N THR A 709 -14.39 7.93 37.20
CA THR A 709 -13.18 8.41 37.87
C THR A 709 -12.23 7.26 38.23
N GLN A 710 -12.73 6.14 38.76
CA GLN A 710 -11.96 4.91 39.01
C GLN A 710 -11.26 4.40 37.73
N ILE A 711 -11.96 4.40 36.59
CA ILE A 711 -11.41 4.00 35.28
C ILE A 711 -10.37 5.01 34.78
N LEU A 712 -10.63 6.32 34.89
CA LEU A 712 -9.73 7.38 34.42
C LEU A 712 -8.44 7.48 35.28
N GLN A 713 -8.50 7.18 36.58
CA GLN A 713 -7.31 7.11 37.45
C GLN A 713 -6.27 6.11 36.93
N ARG A 714 -6.69 4.99 36.32
CA ARG A 714 -5.78 3.99 35.73
C ARG A 714 -5.07 4.48 34.44
N LEU A 715 -5.47 5.63 33.89
CA LEU A 715 -4.83 6.28 32.75
C LEU A 715 -3.83 7.38 33.13
N ASP A 716 -3.76 7.79 34.41
CA ASP A 716 -2.67 8.65 34.84
C ASP A 716 -1.32 7.95 34.58
N MET A 717 -0.37 8.70 34.02
CA MET A 717 0.96 8.21 33.67
C MET A 717 1.98 8.42 34.80
N ASP A 718 1.65 9.21 35.83
CA ASP A 718 2.58 9.57 36.92
C ASP A 718 2.50 8.55 38.07
N SER A 719 1.36 7.86 38.21
CA SER A 719 1.19 6.66 39.03
C SER A 719 1.42 5.36 38.22
N ASN A 720 1.84 4.28 38.89
CA ASN A 720 1.86 2.94 38.33
C ASN A 720 0.65 2.12 38.85
N PRO A 721 -0.41 1.90 38.06
CA PRO A 721 -1.61 1.20 38.51
C PRO A 721 -1.41 -0.31 38.77
N LEU A 722 -0.20 -0.85 38.62
CA LEU A 722 0.14 -2.27 38.79
C LEU A 722 0.95 -2.57 40.08
N GLY A 723 1.39 -1.53 40.83
CA GLY A 723 2.26 -1.67 42.00
C GLY A 723 3.76 -1.83 41.67
N GLU A 724 4.70 -1.58 42.59
CA GLU A 724 4.56 -1.13 43.99
C GLU A 724 5.31 0.21 44.21
N ASP A 725 4.83 1.04 45.13
CA ASP A 725 5.41 2.35 45.48
C ASP A 725 6.33 2.26 46.72
N GLU A 726 7.45 1.54 46.62
CA GLU A 726 8.52 1.59 47.65
C GLU A 726 9.39 2.85 47.49
N ASN A 727 8.78 4.02 47.71
CA ASN A 727 9.47 5.31 47.78
C ASN A 727 9.98 5.62 49.21
N GLU A 728 10.68 4.68 49.85
CA GLU A 728 11.42 4.95 51.10
C GLU A 728 12.95 4.85 50.92
N SER A 729 13.63 5.93 51.31
CA SER A 729 15.03 5.94 51.77
C SER A 729 16.06 5.08 51.03
N SER A 730 16.57 5.56 49.89
CA SER A 730 17.89 5.15 49.42
C SER A 730 18.97 5.68 50.37
N SER A 731 19.26 4.90 51.41
CA SER A 731 20.54 4.93 52.14
C SER A 731 21.52 3.97 51.47
N ASP A 732 22.81 4.28 51.54
CA ASP A 732 23.85 3.28 51.26
C ASP A 732 23.73 2.13 52.27
N GLU A 733 23.85 0.88 51.80
CA GLU A 733 25.02 0.04 52.06
C GLU A 733 25.06 -1.23 51.17
N ASN A 734 26.17 -1.97 51.31
CA ASN A 734 26.68 -3.09 50.51
C ASN A 734 25.73 -4.32 50.45
N GLU A 735 25.95 -5.37 49.64
CA GLU A 735 27.24 -5.95 49.23
C GLU A 735 27.15 -6.80 47.93
N ASN A 736 28.29 -7.19 47.36
CA ASN A 736 28.33 -8.16 46.25
C ASN A 736 28.44 -9.59 46.78
N GLU A 737 27.77 -10.54 46.14
CA GLU A 737 28.37 -11.87 45.96
C GLU A 737 28.01 -12.45 44.58
N ASN A 738 29.00 -13.04 43.92
CA ASN A 738 28.87 -13.68 42.61
C ASN A 738 28.92 -15.19 42.83
N GLU A 739 27.83 -15.90 42.55
CA GLU A 739 27.90 -17.33 42.24
C GLU A 739 27.39 -17.57 40.81
N ASN A 740 28.08 -18.47 40.11
CA ASN A 740 27.96 -18.68 38.68
C ASN A 740 27.82 -20.18 38.42
N GLU A 741 26.57 -20.62 38.30
CA GLU A 741 26.20 -21.87 37.66
C GLU A 741 25.27 -21.53 36.49
N GLY A 742 25.41 -22.24 35.37
CA GLY A 742 24.57 -22.00 34.20
C GLY A 742 24.43 -23.25 33.35
N GLU A 743 23.39 -23.28 32.52
CA GLU A 743 23.29 -24.13 31.34
C GLU A 743 22.09 -23.67 30.48
N GLY A 744 22.04 -24.14 29.22
CA GLY A 744 20.84 -24.03 28.37
C GLY A 744 20.72 -22.76 27.53
N GLU A 745 21.24 -22.79 26.30
CA GLU A 745 20.77 -21.88 25.25
C GLU A 745 19.34 -22.25 24.85
N SER A 746 18.43 -21.26 24.83
CA SER A 746 17.10 -21.38 24.20
C SER A 746 16.83 -20.11 23.40
N ASN A 747 16.88 -20.23 22.08
CA ASN A 747 16.49 -19.16 21.16
C ASN A 747 14.98 -19.20 20.96
N ASP A 748 14.23 -18.41 21.74
CA ASP A 748 12.84 -18.07 21.44
C ASP A 748 12.82 -16.81 20.55
N ASP A 749 12.62 -17.00 19.25
CA ASP A 749 12.30 -15.93 18.29
C ASP A 749 10.78 -15.69 18.29
N ASP A 750 10.30 -14.82 19.18
CA ASP A 750 8.89 -14.37 19.24
C ASP A 750 8.54 -13.42 18.05
N ASP A 751 8.17 -13.98 16.90
CA ASP A 751 7.68 -13.24 15.72
C ASP A 751 6.14 -12.99 15.76
N ASP A 752 5.68 -12.05 16.60
CA ASP A 752 4.29 -11.57 16.59
C ASP A 752 4.05 -10.50 15.51
N SER A 753 3.86 -10.97 14.28
CA SER A 753 3.78 -10.12 13.08
C SER A 753 2.37 -9.55 12.79
N SER A 754 2.05 -8.37 13.34
CA SER A 754 0.88 -7.57 12.88
C SER A 754 0.98 -6.05 13.07
N ALA A 755 1.97 -5.39 12.44
CA ALA A 755 1.95 -3.93 12.23
C ALA A 755 2.53 -3.53 10.85
N ASP A 756 1.68 -3.46 9.84
CA ASP A 756 2.00 -2.96 8.48
C ASP A 756 1.89 -1.42 8.47
N ASP A 757 3.02 -0.73 8.71
CA ASP A 757 3.15 0.73 8.65
C ASP A 757 4.37 1.10 7.77
N ASP A 758 4.10 1.33 6.49
CA ASP A 758 5.08 1.59 5.42
C ASP A 758 5.41 3.09 5.35
N ASP A 759 6.29 3.57 6.23
CA ASP A 759 6.90 4.90 6.13
C ASP A 759 8.43 4.77 6.01
N ASN A 760 8.92 5.07 4.81
CA ASN A 760 10.25 4.68 4.34
C ASN A 760 11.24 5.85 4.47
N SER A 761 11.84 5.98 5.66
CA SER A 761 12.85 7.00 5.98
C SER A 761 14.18 6.38 6.42
N GLU A 762 14.92 5.81 5.46
CA GLU A 762 16.35 5.49 5.58
C GLU A 762 17.18 6.80 5.56
N ASP A 763 17.18 7.57 6.66
CA ASP A 763 18.28 8.50 6.98
C ASP A 763 19.29 7.71 7.83
N GLU A 764 20.43 7.32 7.26
CA GLU A 764 21.48 6.57 7.98
C GLU A 764 22.35 7.53 8.82
N ASP A 765 22.49 7.24 10.13
CA ASP A 765 23.27 8.03 11.10
C ASP A 765 24.81 7.91 10.88
N GLU A 766 25.35 8.43 9.76
CA GLU A 766 26.82 8.56 9.58
C GLU A 766 27.46 9.53 10.61
N ASP A 767 26.69 10.48 11.15
CA ASP A 767 27.15 11.51 12.09
C ASP A 767 27.39 11.03 13.54
N ALA A 768 27.19 9.74 13.84
CA ALA A 768 27.59 9.18 15.14
C ALA A 768 29.12 9.15 15.32
N ALA A 769 29.86 8.92 14.22
CA ALA A 769 31.33 8.85 14.26
C ALA A 769 31.97 10.25 14.38
N THR A 770 31.41 11.26 13.72
CA THR A 770 31.94 12.63 13.69
C THR A 770 31.91 13.30 15.07
N LEU A 771 30.99 12.90 15.95
CA LEU A 771 30.90 13.40 17.32
C LEU A 771 31.92 12.78 18.30
N GLU A 772 32.31 11.51 18.13
CA GLU A 772 33.36 10.92 18.97
C GLU A 772 34.76 11.43 18.58
N ASP A 773 35.04 11.62 17.29
CA ASP A 773 36.31 12.23 16.83
C ASP A 773 36.49 13.66 17.35
N ASN A 774 35.44 14.51 17.27
CA ASN A 774 35.49 15.88 17.82
C ASN A 774 35.73 15.93 19.35
N ALA A 775 35.34 14.89 20.08
CA ALA A 775 35.61 14.77 21.52
C ALA A 775 37.03 14.26 21.81
N LEU A 776 37.53 13.32 21.02
CA LEU A 776 38.90 12.80 21.10
C LEU A 776 39.96 13.83 20.65
N GLU A 777 39.63 14.67 19.67
CA GLU A 777 40.51 15.74 19.18
C GLU A 777 40.64 16.87 20.23
N LYS A 778 39.53 17.27 20.87
CA LYS A 778 39.58 18.15 22.05
C LYS A 778 40.35 17.55 23.22
N LEU A 779 40.15 16.26 23.53
CA LEU A 779 40.92 15.57 24.56
C LEU A 779 42.43 15.62 24.28
N ARG A 780 42.83 15.49 23.01
CA ARG A 780 44.23 15.64 22.58
C ARG A 780 44.75 17.06 22.73
N ASP A 781 43.98 18.08 22.33
CA ASP A 781 44.40 19.47 22.45
C ASP A 781 44.48 19.94 23.92
N ASP A 782 43.52 19.57 24.77
CA ASP A 782 43.55 19.90 26.21
C ASP A 782 44.76 19.23 26.90
N VAL A 783 45.03 17.94 26.62
CA VAL A 783 46.21 17.23 27.15
C VAL A 783 47.52 17.84 26.60
N ARG A 784 47.55 18.24 25.32
CA ARG A 784 48.71 18.89 24.70
C ARG A 784 48.97 20.28 25.29
N GLN A 785 47.92 21.05 25.57
CA GLN A 785 48.01 22.37 26.19
C GLN A 785 48.39 22.30 27.69
N ALA A 786 48.03 21.21 28.37
CA ALA A 786 48.51 20.91 29.72
C ALA A 786 50.01 20.53 29.76
N LEU A 787 50.55 19.95 28.67
CA LEU A 787 51.94 19.53 28.56
C LEU A 787 52.87 20.59 27.93
N GLN A 788 52.37 21.48 27.06
CA GLN A 788 53.16 22.55 26.44
C GLN A 788 52.91 23.92 27.07
N ASN A 789 53.85 24.42 27.88
CA ASN A 789 54.02 25.85 28.18
C ASN A 789 55.45 26.13 28.68
N GLY A 790 56.35 26.59 27.80
CA GLY A 790 57.75 26.84 28.18
C GLY A 790 58.73 27.12 27.02
N ASP A 791 58.55 28.27 26.36
CA ASP A 791 59.43 28.87 25.33
C ASP A 791 59.21 28.46 23.85
N ASP A 792 59.49 29.39 22.93
CA ASP A 792 59.13 29.37 21.51
C ASP A 792 60.23 28.75 20.62
N GLY A 793 60.00 27.53 20.09
CA GLY A 793 60.93 26.88 19.17
C GLY A 793 60.29 25.81 18.29
N ALA A 794 60.22 26.05 16.98
CA ALA A 794 59.69 25.08 16.01
C ALA A 794 60.79 24.12 15.51
N SER A 795 60.68 22.84 15.86
CA SER A 795 61.39 21.73 15.19
C SER A 795 60.63 20.40 15.37
N GLU A 796 61.13 19.34 14.74
CA GLU A 796 60.45 18.04 14.60
C GLU A 796 60.38 17.21 15.90
N ALA A 797 59.54 16.18 15.86
CA ALA A 797 59.20 15.36 17.01
C ALA A 797 60.40 14.57 17.58
N SER A 798 60.58 14.68 18.89
CA SER A 798 61.33 13.72 19.71
C SER A 798 60.43 13.22 20.84
N SER A 799 60.67 12.01 21.33
CA SER A 799 59.86 11.38 22.38
C SER A 799 60.04 12.10 23.72
N VAL A 800 58.95 12.57 24.31
CA VAL A 800 58.93 12.99 25.73
C VAL A 800 59.20 11.76 26.60
N ASP A 801 60.22 11.83 27.45
CA ASP A 801 60.45 10.82 28.49
C ASP A 801 59.45 11.04 29.61
N TRP A 802 58.69 10.00 29.96
CA TRP A 802 57.64 10.07 30.98
C TRP A 802 58.19 10.26 32.41
N ASN A 803 59.50 10.06 32.62
CA ASN A 803 60.13 10.24 33.93
C ASN A 803 60.37 11.72 34.31
N ASP A 804 60.41 12.64 33.34
CA ASP A 804 60.65 14.08 33.58
C ASP A 804 59.34 14.90 33.78
N VAL A 805 58.18 14.24 33.85
CA VAL A 805 56.91 14.91 34.17
C VAL A 805 56.85 15.23 35.66
N ALA A 806 56.91 16.52 36.00
CA ALA A 806 56.82 16.98 37.40
C ALA A 806 55.51 16.54 38.09
N GLU A 807 55.58 16.26 39.38
CA GLU A 807 54.44 15.73 40.16
C GLU A 807 53.20 16.65 40.14
N GLU A 808 53.40 17.96 39.99
CA GLU A 808 52.33 18.96 39.92
C GLU A 808 51.61 18.97 38.55
N SER A 809 52.29 18.68 37.44
CA SER A 809 51.62 18.44 36.15
C SER A 809 50.94 17.06 36.10
N GLY A 810 51.53 16.05 36.76
CA GLY A 810 50.88 14.75 36.95
C GLY A 810 49.52 14.85 37.67
N LYS A 811 49.47 15.55 38.81
CA LYS A 811 48.22 15.77 39.57
C LYS A 811 47.14 16.51 38.78
N ARG A 812 47.52 17.49 37.96
CA ARG A 812 46.59 18.21 37.07
C ARG A 812 46.01 17.32 35.97
N LEU A 813 46.83 16.42 35.42
CA LEU A 813 46.35 15.43 34.46
C LEU A 813 45.33 14.48 35.12
N ASP A 814 45.64 13.95 36.30
CA ASP A 814 44.70 13.11 37.08
C ASP A 814 43.41 13.84 37.46
N GLU A 815 43.46 15.11 37.87
CA GLU A 815 42.24 15.90 38.15
C GLU A 815 41.36 16.06 36.89
N SER A 816 41.96 16.33 35.72
CA SER A 816 41.22 16.41 34.46
C SER A 816 40.60 15.06 34.06
N LEU A 817 41.33 13.96 34.21
CA LEU A 817 40.86 12.62 33.89
C LEU A 817 39.76 12.19 34.87
N ALA A 818 39.90 12.47 36.17
CA ALA A 818 38.88 12.18 37.18
C ALA A 818 37.58 12.96 36.95
N ALA A 819 37.66 14.22 36.50
CA ALA A 819 36.49 14.99 36.09
C ALA A 819 35.78 14.36 34.86
N ILE A 820 36.56 13.95 33.86
CA ILE A 820 36.05 13.27 32.65
C ILE A 820 35.44 11.90 32.98
N PHE A 821 36.07 11.10 33.86
CA PHE A 821 35.52 9.82 34.32
C PHE A 821 34.23 9.99 35.13
N LYS A 822 34.09 11.05 35.94
CA LYS A 822 32.81 11.40 36.60
C LYS A 822 31.72 11.78 35.59
N MET A 823 32.04 12.56 34.55
CA MET A 823 31.09 12.81 33.46
C MET A 823 30.70 11.52 32.73
N ARG A 824 31.67 10.63 32.45
CA ARG A 824 31.44 9.37 31.75
C ARG A 824 30.61 8.38 32.57
N SER A 825 30.80 8.31 33.89
CA SER A 825 29.97 7.44 34.75
C SER A 825 28.53 7.95 34.88
N GLN A 826 28.33 9.26 35.03
CA GLN A 826 27.00 9.88 35.04
C GLN A 826 26.26 9.73 33.69
N ALA A 827 26.99 9.82 32.56
CA ALA A 827 26.44 9.55 31.23
C ALA A 827 26.11 8.05 31.02
N SER A 828 26.90 7.14 31.63
CA SER A 828 26.69 5.70 31.54
C SER A 828 25.52 5.21 32.41
N GLN A 829 25.35 5.74 33.62
CA GLN A 829 24.19 5.41 34.48
C GLN A 829 22.85 5.79 33.81
N ARG A 830 22.82 6.87 33.01
CA ARG A 830 21.67 7.23 32.15
C ARG A 830 21.42 6.29 30.96
N LYS A 831 22.22 5.23 30.80
CA LYS A 831 22.11 4.23 29.72
C LYS A 831 22.07 2.77 30.23
N LYS A 832 21.71 2.52 31.51
CA LYS A 832 21.24 1.17 31.89
C LYS A 832 20.03 0.82 31.02
N ARG A 833 20.13 -0.25 30.22
CA ARG A 833 18.98 -0.79 29.47
C ARG A 833 17.96 -1.31 30.50
N PRO A 834 16.65 -1.05 30.35
CA PRO A 834 15.64 -1.64 31.23
C PRO A 834 15.70 -3.17 31.14
N THR A 835 15.50 -3.82 32.28
CA THR A 835 15.62 -5.26 32.51
C THR A 835 14.52 -6.02 31.75
N LYS A 836 14.64 -7.35 31.56
CA LYS A 836 13.61 -8.13 30.84
C LYS A 836 12.25 -8.02 31.54
N SER A 837 12.22 -8.02 32.87
CA SER A 837 11.07 -7.67 33.72
C SER A 837 10.48 -6.30 33.34
N ASP A 838 11.27 -5.24 33.45
CA ASP A 838 10.81 -3.85 33.36
C ASP A 838 10.23 -3.55 31.96
N ARG A 839 10.81 -4.18 30.93
CA ARG A 839 10.27 -4.16 29.56
C ARG A 839 8.89 -4.82 29.48
N ILE A 840 8.73 -6.01 30.05
CA ILE A 840 7.46 -6.74 30.07
C ILE A 840 6.40 -5.99 30.89
N HIS A 841 6.76 -5.40 32.02
CA HIS A 841 5.84 -4.55 32.80
C HIS A 841 5.47 -3.28 32.04
N SER A 842 6.42 -2.62 31.37
CA SER A 842 6.16 -1.43 30.54
C SER A 842 5.25 -1.72 29.34
N THR A 843 5.47 -2.81 28.59
CA THR A 843 4.59 -3.19 27.48
C THR A 843 3.22 -3.67 27.97
N THR A 844 3.15 -4.38 29.10
CA THR A 844 1.88 -4.76 29.72
C THR A 844 1.09 -3.53 30.16
N LEU A 845 1.72 -2.56 30.81
CA LEU A 845 1.12 -1.29 31.23
C LEU A 845 0.68 -0.43 30.03
N LEU A 846 1.48 -0.39 28.96
CA LEU A 846 1.12 0.23 27.68
C LEU A 846 -0.15 -0.37 27.10
N HIS A 847 -0.21 -1.70 26.97
CA HIS A 847 -1.37 -2.39 26.40
C HIS A 847 -2.60 -2.31 27.32
N PHE A 848 -2.42 -2.35 28.64
CA PHE A 848 -3.48 -2.08 29.62
C PHE A 848 -4.06 -0.67 29.44
N ARG A 849 -3.25 0.38 29.44
CA ARG A 849 -3.71 1.76 29.23
C ARG A 849 -4.42 1.93 27.88
N VAL A 850 -3.96 1.26 26.81
CA VAL A 850 -4.67 1.22 25.51
C VAL A 850 -6.05 0.57 25.63
N ARG A 851 -6.19 -0.55 26.37
CA ARG A 851 -7.47 -1.22 26.60
C ARG A 851 -8.43 -0.37 27.45
N VAL A 852 -7.91 0.35 28.45
CA VAL A 852 -8.68 1.29 29.28
C VAL A 852 -9.20 2.47 28.45
N LEU A 853 -8.46 2.93 27.43
CA LEU A 853 -8.98 3.94 26.48
C LEU A 853 -10.19 3.43 25.66
N ASP A 854 -10.27 2.14 25.31
CA ASP A 854 -11.48 1.61 24.64
C ASP A 854 -12.69 1.59 25.59
N LEU A 855 -12.45 1.24 26.86
CA LEU A 855 -13.46 1.25 27.92
C LEU A 855 -14.04 2.67 28.11
N VAL A 856 -13.16 3.66 28.19
CA VAL A 856 -13.52 5.08 28.23
C VAL A 856 -14.24 5.52 26.94
N GLU A 857 -13.83 5.04 25.77
CA GLU A 857 -14.54 5.30 24.50
C GLU A 857 -15.99 4.79 24.53
N VAL A 858 -16.21 3.57 25.03
CA VAL A 858 -17.56 2.99 25.14
C VAL A 858 -18.42 3.80 26.10
N PHE A 859 -17.86 4.26 27.21
CA PHE A 859 -18.56 5.08 28.21
C PHE A 859 -18.98 6.43 27.61
N ALA A 860 -18.01 7.22 27.13
CA ALA A 860 -18.26 8.54 26.55
C ALA A 860 -19.17 8.50 25.32
N ASN A 861 -19.19 7.40 24.55
CA ASN A 861 -20.12 7.24 23.43
C ASN A 861 -21.57 6.99 23.83
N LYS A 862 -21.83 6.48 25.04
CA LYS A 862 -23.16 6.03 25.48
C LYS A 862 -23.79 6.94 26.54
N LYS A 863 -22.98 7.56 27.41
CA LYS A 863 -23.41 8.62 28.34
C LYS A 863 -22.63 9.92 28.06
N PRO A 864 -22.85 10.62 26.92
CA PRO A 864 -22.14 11.85 26.59
C PRO A 864 -22.69 13.07 27.36
N THR A 865 -22.83 12.98 28.69
CA THR A 865 -23.19 14.15 29.51
C THR A 865 -22.01 15.11 29.62
N MET A 866 -22.26 16.38 29.96
CA MET A 866 -21.21 17.40 30.03
C MET A 866 -20.00 16.96 30.87
N ASN A 867 -20.22 16.57 32.13
CA ASN A 867 -19.16 16.16 33.07
C ASN A 867 -18.35 14.96 32.52
N VAL A 868 -19.03 13.92 32.01
CA VAL A 868 -18.37 12.75 31.39
C VAL A 868 -17.48 13.17 30.22
N ILE A 869 -17.95 14.06 29.34
CA ILE A 869 -17.16 14.50 28.19
C ILE A 869 -15.99 15.39 28.62
N LEU A 870 -16.14 16.23 29.64
CA LEU A 870 -15.04 17.07 30.14
C LEU A 870 -13.93 16.23 30.79
N ASP A 871 -14.25 15.39 31.79
CA ASP A 871 -13.28 14.56 32.51
C ASP A 871 -12.50 13.64 31.55
N VAL A 872 -13.21 13.01 30.61
CA VAL A 872 -12.62 12.14 29.58
C VAL A 872 -11.75 12.94 28.61
N LEU A 873 -12.19 14.11 28.15
CA LEU A 873 -11.41 14.95 27.23
C LEU A 873 -10.13 15.45 27.90
N GLN A 874 -10.21 15.86 29.17
CA GLN A 874 -9.08 16.32 29.98
C GLN A 874 -8.04 15.19 30.15
N CYS A 875 -8.46 14.04 30.68
CA CYS A 875 -7.60 12.88 30.90
C CYS A 875 -6.93 12.37 29.60
N VAL A 876 -7.72 12.14 28.54
CA VAL A 876 -7.18 11.62 27.26
C VAL A 876 -6.25 12.64 26.59
N PHE A 877 -6.48 13.95 26.78
CA PHE A 877 -5.56 14.98 26.30
C PHE A 877 -4.25 15.03 27.10
N GLN A 878 -4.28 14.78 28.42
CA GLN A 878 -3.06 14.62 29.23
C GLN A 878 -2.24 13.40 28.79
N VAL A 879 -2.88 12.24 28.57
CA VAL A 879 -2.22 11.04 28.02
C VAL A 879 -1.57 11.33 26.67
N PHE A 880 -2.27 12.01 25.75
CA PHE A 880 -1.70 12.45 24.48
C PHE A 880 -0.51 13.41 24.66
N CYS A 881 -0.61 14.36 25.60
CA CYS A 881 0.48 15.30 25.90
C CYS A 881 1.74 14.64 26.46
N ARG A 882 1.61 13.54 27.23
CA ARG A 882 2.75 12.79 27.75
C ARG A 882 3.34 11.81 26.71
N THR A 883 2.50 11.13 25.92
CA THR A 883 2.92 10.04 25.01
C THR A 883 3.49 10.48 23.65
N ILE A 884 3.06 11.61 23.07
CA ILE A 884 3.39 12.03 21.69
C ILE A 884 4.91 12.21 21.37
N ASN A 885 5.81 12.20 22.36
CA ASN A 885 7.25 12.29 22.16
C ASN A 885 7.98 10.94 22.31
N ASP A 886 7.30 9.91 22.81
CA ASP A 886 7.90 8.64 23.17
C ASP A 886 7.66 7.60 22.07
N LYS A 887 8.75 7.09 21.48
CA LYS A 887 8.68 6.08 20.41
C LYS A 887 8.08 4.77 20.92
N ASP A 888 8.28 4.43 22.19
CA ASP A 888 7.83 3.17 22.79
C ASP A 888 6.34 3.25 23.17
N GLN A 889 5.80 4.46 23.33
CA GLN A 889 4.37 4.72 23.65
C GLN A 889 3.51 5.02 22.41
N ARG A 890 4.04 4.87 21.17
CA ARG A 890 3.31 5.09 19.91
C ARG A 890 1.89 4.47 19.86
N PRO A 891 1.63 3.23 20.35
CA PRO A 891 0.28 2.67 20.36
C PRO A 891 -0.70 3.47 21.24
N LEU A 892 -0.24 4.00 22.37
CA LEU A 892 -1.04 4.79 23.31
C LEU A 892 -1.23 6.24 22.84
N GLN A 893 -0.22 6.81 22.17
CA GLN A 893 -0.35 8.06 21.41
C GLN A 893 -1.45 7.94 20.34
N HIS A 894 -1.40 6.89 19.51
CA HIS A 894 -2.39 6.72 18.44
C HIS A 894 -3.79 6.42 18.98
N ALA A 895 -3.91 5.61 20.05
CA ALA A 895 -5.19 5.34 20.71
C ALA A 895 -5.81 6.62 21.31
N SER A 896 -5.04 7.41 22.07
CA SER A 896 -5.51 8.67 22.66
C SER A 896 -5.87 9.69 21.58
N GLN A 897 -5.05 9.86 20.54
CA GLN A 897 -5.34 10.72 19.38
C GLN A 897 -6.63 10.30 18.65
N LYS A 898 -6.87 9.00 18.48
CA LYS A 898 -8.07 8.44 17.85
C LYS A 898 -9.32 8.64 18.72
N LEU A 899 -9.19 8.62 20.04
CA LEU A 899 -10.27 8.92 20.97
C LEU A 899 -10.59 10.42 21.02
N LEU A 900 -9.56 11.30 21.08
CA LEU A 900 -9.74 12.75 20.91
C LEU A 900 -10.48 13.09 19.62
N ALA A 901 -10.16 12.41 18.51
CA ALA A 901 -10.86 12.58 17.24
C ALA A 901 -12.38 12.26 17.33
N LYS A 902 -12.78 11.31 18.18
CA LYS A 902 -14.18 10.93 18.40
C LYS A 902 -14.88 11.90 19.35
N LEU A 903 -14.24 12.24 20.48
CA LEU A 903 -14.77 13.19 21.47
C LEU A 903 -15.02 14.58 20.87
N VAL A 904 -14.09 15.08 20.06
CA VAL A 904 -14.21 16.36 19.34
C VAL A 904 -15.41 16.43 18.40
N ASN A 905 -15.91 15.28 17.92
CA ASN A 905 -17.09 15.18 17.04
C ASN A 905 -18.34 14.64 17.78
N LYS A 906 -18.30 14.50 19.10
CA LYS A 906 -19.42 14.00 19.91
C LYS A 906 -20.28 15.17 20.38
N GLU A 907 -21.60 15.08 20.19
CA GLU A 907 -22.55 16.04 20.76
C GLU A 907 -22.76 15.75 22.25
N ILE A 908 -22.58 16.77 23.08
CA ILE A 908 -22.78 16.79 24.53
C ILE A 908 -24.28 16.91 24.84
N ILE A 909 -24.76 16.05 25.73
CA ILE A 909 -26.06 16.18 26.38
C ILE A 909 -25.89 17.10 27.59
N PHE A 910 -26.62 18.20 27.59
CA PHE A 910 -26.73 19.13 28.71
C PHE A 910 -28.01 18.85 29.48
N GLU A 911 -27.95 18.97 30.80
CA GLU A 911 -29.12 18.90 31.68
C GLU A 911 -29.75 20.30 31.85
N ASP A 912 -31.05 20.36 32.10
CA ASP A 912 -31.75 21.64 32.27
C ASP A 912 -31.22 22.40 33.50
N ALA A 913 -30.93 23.69 33.32
CA ALA A 913 -30.30 24.58 34.30
C ALA A 913 -28.87 24.19 34.76
N GLN A 914 -28.18 23.27 34.08
CA GLN A 914 -26.78 22.94 34.35
C GLN A 914 -25.84 24.14 34.08
N ASP A 915 -24.95 24.46 35.03
CA ASP A 915 -23.98 25.54 34.86
C ASP A 915 -22.87 25.13 33.87
N ARG A 916 -22.69 25.95 32.82
CA ARG A 916 -21.71 25.74 31.76
C ARG A 916 -20.37 26.41 32.03
N SER A 917 -20.20 27.07 33.18
CA SER A 917 -18.92 27.66 33.64
C SER A 917 -17.76 26.67 33.57
N GLN A 918 -17.98 25.42 33.96
CA GLN A 918 -17.02 24.30 33.95
C GLN A 918 -16.34 24.07 32.59
N ILE A 919 -16.96 24.50 31.49
CA ILE A 919 -16.37 24.41 30.14
C ILE A 919 -15.27 25.47 29.94
N ILE A 920 -15.31 26.60 30.66
CA ILE A 920 -14.19 27.55 30.73
C ILE A 920 -13.01 26.89 31.44
N ASP A 921 -13.24 26.30 32.61
CA ASP A 921 -12.19 25.71 33.44
C ASP A 921 -11.45 24.60 32.67
N ALA A 922 -12.20 23.67 32.06
CA ALA A 922 -11.63 22.63 31.19
C ALA A 922 -10.88 23.20 29.96
N ILE A 923 -11.30 24.36 29.41
CA ILE A 923 -10.53 25.05 28.35
C ILE A 923 -9.22 25.64 28.91
N GLU A 924 -9.24 26.27 30.08
CA GLU A 924 -8.05 26.84 30.73
C GLU A 924 -7.03 25.72 31.03
N GLU A 925 -7.49 24.57 31.51
CA GLU A 925 -6.70 23.36 31.75
C GLU A 925 -6.11 22.76 30.47
N LEU A 926 -6.88 22.64 29.39
CA LEU A 926 -6.36 22.19 28.09
C LEU A 926 -5.22 23.10 27.59
N PHE A 927 -5.33 24.41 27.83
CA PHE A 927 -4.25 25.37 27.53
C PHE A 927 -3.06 25.22 28.50
N ALA A 928 -3.30 25.02 29.80
CA ALA A 928 -2.25 24.81 30.80
C ALA A 928 -1.44 23.53 30.55
N ALA A 929 -2.12 22.39 30.31
CA ALA A 929 -1.52 21.12 29.94
C ALA A 929 -0.70 21.23 28.66
N THR A 930 -1.23 21.93 27.64
CA THR A 930 -0.46 22.21 26.41
C THR A 930 0.81 23.02 26.72
N ASN A 931 0.70 24.09 27.50
CA ASN A 931 1.84 24.95 27.84
C ASN A 931 2.92 24.18 28.63
N SER A 932 2.53 23.41 29.64
CA SER A 932 3.43 22.54 30.42
C SER A 932 4.15 21.54 29.51
N ALA A 933 3.42 20.85 28.64
CA ALA A 933 3.99 19.91 27.67
C ALA A 933 4.94 20.58 26.66
N LEU A 934 4.73 21.85 26.31
CA LEU A 934 5.63 22.64 25.46
C LEU A 934 6.88 23.12 26.21
N GLU A 935 6.74 23.58 27.46
CA GLU A 935 7.83 24.08 28.29
C GLU A 935 8.78 22.94 28.69
N ALA A 936 8.27 21.76 29.04
CA ALA A 936 9.06 20.54 29.28
C ALA A 936 9.89 20.09 28.05
N ARG A 937 9.47 20.45 26.83
CA ARG A 937 10.16 20.12 25.57
C ARG A 937 11.18 21.16 25.14
N GLN A 938 11.01 22.44 25.49
CA GLN A 938 12.01 23.48 25.22
C GLN A 938 13.35 23.21 25.92
N ILE A 939 13.36 22.34 26.92
CA ILE A 939 14.54 21.91 27.67
C ILE A 939 15.35 20.80 26.93
N ARG A 940 14.82 20.19 25.86
CA ARG A 940 15.50 19.11 25.11
C ARG A 940 15.59 19.41 23.61
N GLY A 941 16.82 19.40 23.07
CA GLY A 941 17.12 19.60 21.65
C GLY A 941 16.79 18.38 20.78
N ALA A 942 15.54 17.90 20.82
CA ALA A 942 15.11 16.76 20.03
C ALA A 942 14.89 17.13 18.55
N PRO A 943 15.31 16.29 17.57
CA PRO A 943 14.83 16.40 16.21
C PRO A 943 13.29 16.27 16.18
N ASN A 944 12.66 16.85 15.16
CA ASN A 944 11.20 16.91 14.96
C ASN A 944 10.40 17.70 16.03
N SER A 945 11.05 18.38 16.99
CA SER A 945 10.39 19.16 18.04
C SER A 945 9.33 20.15 17.51
N HIS A 946 9.59 20.86 16.40
CA HIS A 946 8.61 21.78 15.81
C HIS A 946 7.31 21.10 15.35
N GLU A 947 7.40 19.90 14.76
CA GLU A 947 6.19 19.19 14.32
C GLU A 947 5.37 18.71 15.51
N LEU A 948 6.01 18.15 16.55
CA LEU A 948 5.34 17.72 17.77
C LEU A 948 4.65 18.89 18.49
N GLN A 949 5.25 20.09 18.47
CA GLN A 949 4.62 21.32 18.96
C GLN A 949 3.39 21.72 18.12
N GLN A 950 3.47 21.58 16.80
CA GLN A 950 2.35 21.84 15.88
C GLN A 950 1.20 20.83 16.08
N GLN A 951 1.50 19.55 16.26
CA GLN A 951 0.50 18.51 16.52
C GLN A 951 -0.24 18.73 17.86
N LEU A 952 0.48 19.04 18.96
CA LEU A 952 -0.12 19.45 20.23
C LEU A 952 -1.09 20.64 20.04
N THR A 953 -0.58 21.71 19.43
CA THR A 953 -1.31 22.96 19.22
C THR A 953 -2.58 22.73 18.39
N MET A 954 -2.49 21.92 17.33
CA MET A 954 -3.64 21.52 16.51
C MET A 954 -4.69 20.76 17.32
N TRP A 955 -4.31 19.82 18.19
CA TRP A 955 -5.27 19.06 18.97
C TRP A 955 -5.95 19.90 20.05
N ARG A 956 -5.19 20.72 20.79
CA ARG A 956 -5.76 21.72 21.71
C ARG A 956 -6.80 22.60 21.01
N ASP A 957 -6.45 23.14 19.84
CA ASP A 957 -7.30 24.07 19.10
C ASP A 957 -8.56 23.40 18.51
N LYS A 958 -8.52 22.09 18.21
CA LYS A 958 -9.71 21.29 17.84
C LYS A 958 -10.63 21.09 19.05
N CYS A 959 -10.09 20.70 20.20
CA CYS A 959 -10.85 20.50 21.44
C CYS A 959 -11.54 21.81 21.88
N PHE A 960 -10.78 22.93 21.88
CA PHE A 960 -11.30 24.27 22.12
C PHE A 960 -12.45 24.64 21.18
N ALA A 961 -12.28 24.43 19.86
CA ALA A 961 -13.31 24.75 18.88
C ALA A 961 -14.59 23.91 19.06
N ALA A 962 -14.46 22.64 19.45
CA ALA A 962 -15.61 21.78 19.76
C ALA A 962 -16.36 22.28 21.01
N LEU A 963 -15.66 22.51 22.12
CA LEU A 963 -16.27 22.98 23.37
C LEU A 963 -16.98 24.33 23.20
N ILE A 964 -16.32 25.31 22.58
CA ILE A 964 -16.91 26.63 22.27
C ILE A 964 -18.16 26.50 21.38
N THR A 965 -18.13 25.58 20.40
CA THR A 965 -19.27 25.34 19.51
C THR A 965 -20.48 24.81 20.27
N GLN A 966 -20.26 23.92 21.23
CA GLN A 966 -21.33 23.19 21.91
C GLN A 966 -21.90 23.90 23.14
N CYS A 967 -21.10 24.66 23.91
CA CYS A 967 -21.61 25.41 25.07
C CYS A 967 -22.46 26.63 24.69
N SER A 968 -22.47 27.01 23.40
CA SER A 968 -23.15 28.19 22.86
C SER A 968 -24.60 27.92 22.45
N ASN A 969 -25.53 28.70 22.97
CA ASN A 969 -26.93 28.66 22.52
C ASN A 969 -27.04 29.18 21.07
N LYS A 970 -27.94 28.58 20.29
CA LYS A 970 -28.15 28.93 18.87
C LYS A 970 -28.81 30.30 18.71
N ASP A 971 -29.70 30.66 19.64
CA ASP A 971 -30.55 31.84 19.56
C ASP A 971 -29.98 33.05 20.34
N ASP A 972 -29.07 32.82 21.29
CA ASP A 972 -28.38 33.86 22.05
C ASP A 972 -26.89 33.53 22.23
N VAL A 973 -26.07 34.17 21.40
CA VAL A 973 -24.61 34.08 21.45
C VAL A 973 -24.03 35.10 22.43
N GLU A 974 -24.68 36.25 22.65
CA GLU A 974 -24.05 37.34 23.40
C GLU A 974 -24.11 37.13 24.92
N ASN A 975 -25.13 36.43 25.41
CA ASN A 975 -25.22 35.96 26.79
C ASN A 975 -24.64 34.54 26.99
N SER A 976 -23.98 33.95 25.97
CA SER A 976 -23.29 32.67 26.13
C SER A 976 -21.97 32.81 26.89
N VAL A 977 -21.71 31.84 27.77
CA VAL A 977 -20.44 31.63 28.51
C VAL A 977 -19.21 31.68 27.59
N ALA A 978 -19.31 31.28 26.32
CA ALA A 978 -18.23 31.35 25.35
C ALA A 978 -17.81 32.79 24.97
N TRP A 979 -18.73 33.75 24.99
CA TRP A 979 -18.52 35.07 24.39
C TRP A 979 -17.62 36.01 25.23
N PRO A 980 -17.74 36.06 26.58
CA PRO A 980 -16.74 36.70 27.44
C PRO A 980 -15.34 36.10 27.27
N LEU A 981 -15.23 34.76 27.26
CA LEU A 981 -13.94 34.05 27.13
C LEU A 981 -13.24 34.39 25.80
N LEU A 982 -13.96 34.37 24.68
CA LEU A 982 -13.40 34.72 23.37
C LEU A 982 -12.94 36.19 23.30
N LYS A 983 -13.68 37.12 23.93
CA LYS A 983 -13.25 38.52 24.07
C LYS A 983 -11.99 38.63 24.94
N GLN A 984 -11.92 37.88 26.05
CA GLN A 984 -10.76 37.87 26.94
C GLN A 984 -9.51 37.36 26.22
N LYS A 985 -9.53 36.16 25.61
CA LYS A 985 -8.37 35.60 24.90
C LYS A 985 -7.94 36.48 23.71
N LEU A 986 -8.86 37.16 23.03
CA LEU A 986 -8.51 38.14 21.99
C LEU A 986 -7.83 39.39 22.57
N ASN A 987 -8.31 39.89 23.71
CA ASN A 987 -7.71 41.03 24.42
C ASN A 987 -6.34 40.67 25.05
N GLU A 988 -6.14 39.43 25.51
CA GLU A 988 -4.81 38.89 25.90
C GLU A 988 -3.86 38.82 24.70
N TRP A 989 -4.37 38.53 23.50
CA TRP A 989 -3.57 38.38 22.29
C TRP A 989 -3.17 39.71 21.63
N LEU A 990 -4.00 40.76 21.70
CA LEU A 990 -3.76 42.02 20.97
C LEU A 990 -2.47 42.78 21.38
N PRO A 991 -2.05 42.84 22.66
CA PRO A 991 -0.82 43.51 23.07
C PRO A 991 0.47 42.90 22.50
N GLY A 992 1.42 43.77 22.14
CA GLY A 992 2.80 43.40 21.83
C GLY A 992 3.07 42.78 20.44
N ARG A 993 4.36 42.64 20.11
CA ARG A 993 4.82 42.03 18.85
C ARG A 993 4.82 40.50 18.87
N LYS A 994 5.05 39.88 20.03
CA LYS A 994 5.06 38.44 20.26
C LYS A 994 4.08 38.13 21.41
N SER A 995 2.92 37.58 21.09
CA SER A 995 2.02 36.98 22.09
C SER A 995 2.43 35.52 22.31
N LYS A 996 2.35 35.00 23.55
CA LYS A 996 2.56 33.56 23.81
C LYS A 996 1.49 32.71 23.09
N GLN A 997 0.25 33.18 23.06
CA GLN A 997 -0.86 32.50 22.37
C GLN A 997 -0.84 32.76 20.86
N SER A 998 -1.18 31.73 20.09
CA SER A 998 -1.43 31.75 18.64
C SER A 998 -2.90 32.08 18.34
N LEU A 999 -3.19 32.66 17.17
CA LEU A 999 -4.59 32.90 16.74
C LEU A 999 -5.22 31.66 16.08
N SER A 1000 -4.51 30.52 16.06
CA SER A 1000 -4.95 29.25 15.47
C SER A 1000 -6.18 28.66 16.15
N SER A 1001 -6.40 28.95 17.44
CA SER A 1001 -7.61 28.54 18.18
C SER A 1001 -8.88 29.17 17.59
N PHE A 1002 -8.81 30.45 17.19
CA PHE A 1002 -9.90 31.14 16.47
C PHE A 1002 -10.03 30.64 15.03
N GLU A 1003 -8.93 30.25 14.38
CA GLU A 1003 -9.00 29.60 13.07
C GLU A 1003 -9.73 28.25 13.15
N SER A 1004 -9.44 27.42 14.16
CA SER A 1004 -10.14 26.14 14.36
C SER A 1004 -11.65 26.33 14.57
N ILE A 1005 -12.11 27.39 15.25
CA ILE A 1005 -13.55 27.72 15.34
C ILE A 1005 -14.17 27.94 13.94
N PHE A 1006 -13.47 28.65 13.04
CA PHE A 1006 -13.94 28.80 11.66
C PHE A 1006 -13.82 27.51 10.83
N GLN A 1007 -12.93 26.59 11.20
CA GLN A 1007 -12.72 25.34 10.49
C GLN A 1007 -13.63 24.18 10.96
N PHE A 1008 -14.17 24.25 12.18
CA PHE A 1008 -14.97 23.22 12.83
C PHE A 1008 -16.33 22.98 12.13
N LYS A 1009 -16.91 21.80 12.38
CA LYS A 1009 -18.23 21.38 11.90
C LYS A 1009 -18.94 20.61 13.03
N PRO A 1010 -20.22 20.91 13.36
CA PRO A 1010 -21.07 21.96 12.79
C PRO A 1010 -20.51 23.38 13.01
N THR A 1011 -20.87 24.32 12.14
CA THR A 1011 -20.37 25.70 12.23
C THR A 1011 -20.98 26.41 13.44
N TRP A 1012 -20.13 26.98 14.31
CA TRP A 1012 -20.58 27.72 15.49
C TRP A 1012 -21.48 28.92 15.14
N PRO A 1013 -22.65 29.09 15.78
CA PRO A 1013 -23.56 30.21 15.51
C PRO A 1013 -22.91 31.60 15.61
N GLY A 1014 -21.98 31.77 16.56
CA GLY A 1014 -21.30 33.05 16.82
C GLY A 1014 -20.25 33.48 15.81
N VAL A 1015 -19.99 32.69 14.75
CA VAL A 1015 -18.98 33.01 13.71
C VAL A 1015 -19.17 34.41 13.13
N SER A 1016 -20.42 34.87 12.96
CA SER A 1016 -20.69 36.20 12.40
C SER A 1016 -20.29 37.32 13.37
N GLN A 1017 -20.60 37.18 14.66
CA GLN A 1017 -20.24 38.11 15.72
C GLN A 1017 -18.71 38.14 15.92
N LEU A 1018 -18.03 36.99 15.85
CA LEU A 1018 -16.58 36.92 15.95
C LEU A 1018 -15.87 37.58 14.75
N VAL A 1019 -16.39 37.46 13.53
CA VAL A 1019 -15.85 38.22 12.38
C VAL A 1019 -16.05 39.73 12.59
N ALA A 1020 -17.20 40.17 13.12
CA ALA A 1020 -17.42 41.58 13.47
C ALA A 1020 -16.45 42.09 14.55
N LEU A 1021 -16.19 41.27 15.58
CA LEU A 1021 -15.21 41.58 16.64
C LEU A 1021 -13.79 41.72 16.05
N LEU A 1022 -13.31 40.74 15.28
CA LEU A 1022 -12.01 40.78 14.61
C LEU A 1022 -11.85 41.99 13.68
N VAL A 1023 -12.91 42.36 12.97
CA VAL A 1023 -12.93 43.56 12.11
C VAL A 1023 -12.92 44.86 12.91
N SER A 1024 -13.48 44.92 14.12
CA SER A 1024 -13.41 46.12 14.96
C SER A 1024 -11.97 46.45 15.43
N HIS A 1025 -11.10 45.44 15.50
CA HIS A 1025 -9.66 45.60 15.76
C HIS A 1025 -8.82 45.90 14.50
N LEU A 1026 -9.44 46.00 13.31
CA LEU A 1026 -8.80 46.59 12.13
C LEU A 1026 -8.92 48.11 12.21
N ASN A 1027 -7.99 48.73 12.95
CA ASN A 1027 -7.92 50.17 13.16
C ASN A 1027 -6.45 50.62 13.28
N LEU A 1028 -6.18 51.93 13.22
CA LEU A 1028 -4.79 52.44 13.22
C LEU A 1028 -4.05 52.27 14.55
N THR A 1029 -4.75 52.05 15.68
CA THR A 1029 -4.12 51.87 17.00
C THR A 1029 -3.63 50.43 17.24
N THR A 1030 -4.24 49.44 16.59
CA THR A 1030 -3.78 48.04 16.65
C THR A 1030 -2.49 47.85 15.83
N HIS A 1031 -1.53 47.09 16.39
CA HIS A 1031 -0.20 46.91 15.80
C HIS A 1031 -0.23 46.33 14.36
N PRO A 1032 0.55 46.84 13.39
CA PRO A 1032 0.44 46.48 11.97
C PRO A 1032 0.49 44.96 11.69
N MET A 1033 1.42 44.24 12.32
CA MET A 1033 1.50 42.78 12.15
C MET A 1033 0.26 42.04 12.66
N LYS A 1034 -0.39 42.54 13.73
CA LYS A 1034 -1.63 41.93 14.28
C LYS A 1034 -2.78 42.10 13.29
N ARG A 1035 -2.92 43.29 12.68
CA ARG A 1035 -3.89 43.56 11.61
C ARG A 1035 -3.63 42.69 10.37
N GLN A 1036 -2.36 42.53 9.98
CA GLN A 1036 -1.99 41.67 8.86
C GLN A 1036 -2.33 40.19 9.13
N ILE A 1037 -2.19 39.69 10.37
CA ILE A 1037 -2.59 38.34 10.76
C ILE A 1037 -4.11 38.19 10.70
N ILE A 1038 -4.88 39.15 11.22
CA ILE A 1038 -6.36 39.14 11.14
C ILE A 1038 -6.82 39.11 9.68
N LEU A 1039 -6.27 39.97 8.80
CA LEU A 1039 -6.58 39.99 7.37
C LEU A 1039 -6.21 38.67 6.68
N LYS A 1040 -5.09 38.03 7.04
CA LYS A 1040 -4.69 36.71 6.52
C LYS A 1040 -5.71 35.63 6.88
N LEU A 1041 -6.13 35.56 8.15
CA LEU A 1041 -7.12 34.57 8.60
C LEU A 1041 -8.48 34.78 7.93
N LEU A 1042 -8.99 36.01 7.94
CA LEU A 1042 -10.26 36.34 7.29
C LEU A 1042 -10.22 35.97 5.79
N ASN A 1043 -9.11 36.23 5.11
CA ASN A 1043 -8.92 35.85 3.70
C ASN A 1043 -8.75 34.33 3.47
N ALA A 1044 -8.20 33.58 4.44
CA ALA A 1044 -8.08 32.12 4.34
C ALA A 1044 -9.45 31.42 4.47
N GLN A 1045 -10.26 31.82 5.46
CA GLN A 1045 -11.52 31.13 5.78
C GLN A 1045 -12.77 31.74 5.10
N LYS A 1046 -12.60 32.78 4.27
CA LYS A 1046 -13.70 33.55 3.63
C LYS A 1046 -14.80 32.73 2.96
N ASN A 1047 -14.45 31.60 2.35
CA ASN A 1047 -15.43 30.75 1.67
C ASN A 1047 -16.38 30.03 2.66
N ARG A 1048 -15.93 29.75 3.89
CA ARG A 1048 -16.72 29.02 4.91
C ARG A 1048 -17.85 29.88 5.47
N PHE A 1049 -17.62 31.18 5.62
CA PHE A 1049 -18.59 32.13 6.20
C PHE A 1049 -19.21 33.11 5.20
N LYS A 1050 -18.98 32.96 3.88
CA LYS A 1050 -19.54 33.83 2.82
C LYS A 1050 -21.05 34.06 3.02
N SER A 1051 -21.83 32.99 3.19
CA SER A 1051 -23.29 33.07 3.34
C SER A 1051 -23.72 33.94 4.53
N MET A 1052 -23.17 33.69 5.73
CA MET A 1052 -23.57 34.38 6.96
C MET A 1052 -23.27 35.89 6.95
N LEU A 1053 -22.24 36.33 6.21
CA LEU A 1053 -21.84 37.73 6.14
C LEU A 1053 -22.73 38.62 5.27
N HIS A 1054 -23.67 38.07 4.50
CA HIS A 1054 -24.54 38.89 3.64
C HIS A 1054 -25.48 39.81 4.45
N GLY A 1055 -25.85 39.42 5.68
CA GLY A 1055 -26.73 40.19 6.55
C GLY A 1055 -26.07 41.32 7.36
N GLN A 1056 -24.80 41.16 7.77
CA GLN A 1056 -24.20 42.05 8.77
C GLN A 1056 -23.71 43.40 8.20
N LYS A 1057 -24.39 44.49 8.59
CA LYS A 1057 -23.97 45.88 8.28
C LYS A 1057 -22.65 46.26 8.98
N ALA A 1058 -22.46 45.85 10.23
CA ALA A 1058 -21.32 46.25 11.06
C ALA A 1058 -19.96 45.82 10.49
N VAL A 1059 -19.84 44.57 10.01
CA VAL A 1059 -18.61 44.07 9.36
C VAL A 1059 -18.26 44.90 8.14
N ILE A 1060 -19.26 45.19 7.30
CA ILE A 1060 -19.05 45.99 6.09
C ILE A 1060 -18.57 47.39 6.49
N GLN A 1061 -19.31 48.10 7.36
CA GLN A 1061 -18.96 49.44 7.85
C GLN A 1061 -17.55 49.52 8.46
N GLY A 1062 -17.14 48.52 9.24
CA GLY A 1062 -15.77 48.44 9.77
C GLY A 1062 -14.70 48.31 8.68
N LEU A 1063 -14.97 47.53 7.63
CA LEU A 1063 -14.08 47.40 6.47
C LEU A 1063 -14.06 48.65 5.58
N GLU A 1064 -15.19 49.36 5.41
CA GLU A 1064 -15.23 50.63 4.66
C GLU A 1064 -14.40 51.70 5.39
N LYS A 1065 -14.57 51.80 6.71
CA LYS A 1065 -13.76 52.69 7.56
C LYS A 1065 -12.28 52.33 7.49
N TYR A 1066 -11.91 51.09 7.75
CA TYR A 1066 -10.50 50.66 7.73
C TYR A 1066 -9.83 50.86 6.37
N ALA A 1067 -10.54 50.62 5.27
CA ALA A 1067 -10.02 50.92 3.93
C ALA A 1067 -9.73 52.42 3.76
N THR A 1068 -10.61 53.29 4.27
CA THR A 1068 -10.46 54.75 4.23
C THR A 1068 -9.28 55.21 5.08
N ASP A 1069 -9.25 54.84 6.37
CA ASP A 1069 -8.15 55.11 7.33
C ASP A 1069 -6.77 54.72 6.78
N LEU A 1070 -6.71 53.65 5.96
CA LEU A 1070 -5.47 53.08 5.40
C LEU A 1070 -5.10 53.65 4.02
N MET A 1071 -6.04 54.24 3.27
CA MET A 1071 -5.75 55.03 2.07
C MET A 1071 -5.31 56.47 2.41
N GLU A 1072 -5.84 57.06 3.48
CA GLU A 1072 -5.50 58.42 3.93
C GLU A 1072 -4.14 58.50 4.63
N SER A 1073 -3.61 57.38 5.14
CA SER A 1073 -2.40 57.37 5.96
C SER A 1073 -1.16 56.82 5.22
N ALA A 1074 -0.02 57.51 5.36
CA ALA A 1074 1.20 57.33 4.54
C ALA A 1074 1.60 55.87 4.20
N PRO A 1075 2.04 55.57 2.95
CA PRO A 1075 2.04 54.21 2.39
C PRO A 1075 3.24 53.31 2.77
N ALA A 1076 4.30 53.85 3.37
CA ALA A 1076 5.52 53.11 3.68
C ALA A 1076 5.23 51.86 4.55
N GLY A 1077 5.48 50.67 3.99
CA GLY A 1077 5.23 49.37 4.64
C GLY A 1077 3.82 48.77 4.42
N LYS A 1078 2.80 49.57 4.11
CA LYS A 1078 1.38 49.14 4.11
C LYS A 1078 0.92 48.35 2.89
N VAL A 1079 1.74 48.24 1.84
CA VAL A 1079 1.38 47.58 0.57
C VAL A 1079 0.92 46.12 0.76
N GLN A 1080 1.43 45.41 1.78
CA GLN A 1080 0.98 44.05 2.08
C GLN A 1080 -0.41 44.01 2.75
N GLU A 1081 -0.74 44.98 3.61
CA GLU A 1081 -2.07 45.10 4.22
C GLU A 1081 -3.13 45.47 3.17
N LEU A 1082 -2.84 46.47 2.31
CA LEU A 1082 -3.68 46.85 1.16
C LEU A 1082 -3.97 45.66 0.23
N ARG A 1083 -2.96 44.84 -0.08
CA ARG A 1083 -3.10 43.67 -0.95
C ARG A 1083 -3.97 42.57 -0.32
N ALA A 1084 -3.78 42.30 0.97
CA ALA A 1084 -4.61 41.33 1.70
C ALA A 1084 -6.07 41.79 1.82
N LEU A 1085 -6.30 43.07 2.13
CA LEU A 1085 -7.61 43.69 2.19
C LEU A 1085 -8.34 43.60 0.83
N LYS A 1086 -7.67 43.94 -0.28
CA LYS A 1086 -8.24 43.79 -1.64
C LYS A 1086 -8.58 42.33 -1.97
N GLN A 1087 -7.76 41.36 -1.53
CA GLN A 1087 -8.01 39.93 -1.77
C GLN A 1087 -9.23 39.39 -1.01
N PHE A 1088 -9.57 39.99 0.14
CA PHE A 1088 -10.79 39.72 0.90
C PHE A 1088 -12.02 40.44 0.30
N LEU A 1089 -11.86 41.70 -0.11
CA LEU A 1089 -12.89 42.53 -0.76
C LEU A 1089 -13.02 42.26 -2.27
N ASN A 1090 -12.86 41.02 -2.72
CA ASN A 1090 -13.05 40.66 -4.12
C ASN A 1090 -14.56 40.66 -4.47
N PRO A 1091 -15.03 41.42 -5.48
CA PRO A 1091 -16.46 41.52 -5.82
C PRO A 1091 -17.18 40.17 -6.08
N ALA A 1092 -16.48 39.12 -6.52
CA ALA A 1092 -17.07 37.80 -6.73
C ALA A 1092 -17.44 37.05 -5.42
N LEU A 1093 -17.06 37.59 -4.25
CA LEU A 1093 -17.32 37.00 -2.93
C LEU A 1093 -18.47 37.66 -2.18
N TRP A 1094 -18.92 38.83 -2.60
CA TRP A 1094 -19.92 39.65 -1.92
C TRP A 1094 -21.04 39.99 -2.90
N ASP A 1095 -22.04 39.13 -2.99
CA ASP A 1095 -22.98 39.17 -4.10
C ASP A 1095 -23.80 40.48 -4.04
N THR A 1096 -23.64 41.29 -5.08
CA THR A 1096 -24.36 42.54 -5.40
C THR A 1096 -24.35 43.70 -4.39
N LYS A 1097 -23.40 43.78 -3.44
CA LYS A 1097 -23.20 45.02 -2.64
C LYS A 1097 -22.28 46.04 -3.33
N GLU A 1098 -22.90 47.12 -3.81
CA GLU A 1098 -22.25 48.19 -4.58
C GLU A 1098 -21.11 48.90 -3.82
N SER A 1099 -21.22 49.06 -2.49
CA SER A 1099 -20.21 49.74 -1.68
C SER A 1099 -18.89 48.96 -1.59
N VAL A 1100 -18.95 47.64 -1.42
CA VAL A 1100 -17.77 46.75 -1.47
C VAL A 1100 -17.09 46.82 -2.84
N SER A 1101 -17.86 46.89 -3.93
CA SER A 1101 -17.33 47.09 -5.28
C SER A 1101 -16.63 48.46 -5.43
N LYS A 1102 -17.21 49.53 -4.89
CA LYS A 1102 -16.61 50.88 -4.86
C LYS A 1102 -15.28 50.87 -4.12
N ILE A 1103 -15.22 50.32 -2.91
CA ILE A 1103 -13.99 50.23 -2.10
C ILE A 1103 -12.90 49.41 -2.80
N SER A 1104 -13.26 48.25 -3.37
CA SER A 1104 -12.31 47.39 -4.08
C SER A 1104 -11.68 48.08 -5.30
N LYS A 1105 -12.46 48.90 -6.02
CA LYS A 1105 -11.99 49.75 -7.13
C LYS A 1105 -11.10 50.90 -6.65
N SER A 1106 -11.43 51.57 -5.54
CA SER A 1106 -10.58 52.62 -4.96
C SER A 1106 -9.22 52.08 -4.53
N LEU A 1107 -9.19 50.92 -3.86
CA LEU A 1107 -7.96 50.21 -3.47
C LEU A 1107 -7.13 49.79 -4.70
N GLU A 1108 -7.78 49.41 -5.81
CA GLU A 1108 -7.11 49.11 -7.07
C GLU A 1108 -6.46 50.34 -7.71
N GLN A 1109 -7.18 51.47 -7.81
CA GLN A 1109 -6.63 52.72 -8.32
C GLN A 1109 -5.45 53.21 -7.47
N PHE A 1110 -5.57 53.15 -6.14
CA PHE A 1110 -4.48 53.50 -5.22
C PHE A 1110 -3.23 52.64 -5.44
N LEU A 1111 -3.39 51.30 -5.56
CA LEU A 1111 -2.28 50.39 -5.83
C LEU A 1111 -1.67 50.56 -7.23
N GLN A 1112 -2.44 50.98 -8.24
CA GLN A 1112 -1.91 51.32 -9.57
C GLN A 1112 -1.12 52.64 -9.54
N ASN A 1113 -1.58 53.63 -8.78
CA ASN A 1113 -0.88 54.92 -8.59
C ASN A 1113 0.45 54.74 -7.83
N GLU A 1114 0.49 53.91 -6.78
CA GLU A 1114 1.71 53.51 -6.07
C GLU A 1114 2.75 52.87 -7.01
N ASN A 1115 2.33 51.90 -7.83
CA ASN A 1115 3.22 51.18 -8.74
C ASN A 1115 3.72 52.05 -9.92
N THR A 1116 2.90 53.00 -10.40
CA THR A 1116 3.32 53.94 -11.45
C THR A 1116 4.19 55.07 -10.90
N GLY A 1117 3.97 55.52 -9.66
CA GLY A 1117 4.87 56.44 -8.95
C GLY A 1117 6.29 55.87 -8.82
N LYS A 1118 6.42 54.62 -8.34
CA LYS A 1118 7.72 53.92 -8.23
C LYS A 1118 8.43 53.66 -9.57
N ARG A 1119 7.71 53.69 -10.70
CA ARG A 1119 8.32 53.66 -12.05
C ARG A 1119 8.69 55.04 -12.60
N LYS A 1120 8.15 56.13 -12.05
CA LYS A 1120 8.53 57.51 -12.40
C LYS A 1120 9.72 58.01 -11.58
N SER A 1121 9.88 57.57 -10.33
CA SER A 1121 11.01 57.95 -9.47
C SER A 1121 12.37 57.36 -9.88
N THR A 1122 12.44 56.59 -10.97
CA THR A 1122 13.68 55.98 -11.50
C THR A 1122 14.08 56.55 -12.87
N ALA A 1123 13.56 57.72 -13.26
CA ALA A 1123 13.77 58.32 -14.58
C ALA A 1123 13.95 59.86 -14.50
N GLY A 1124 15.13 60.28 -14.02
CA GLY A 1124 15.57 61.68 -13.87
C GLY A 1124 16.28 61.86 -12.53
N ASP A 1125 17.60 61.98 -12.44
CA ASP A 1125 18.42 62.97 -13.15
C ASP A 1125 19.83 62.47 -13.54
N GLY A 1126 20.63 63.29 -14.23
CA GLY A 1126 21.93 62.90 -14.81
C GLY A 1126 23.18 63.33 -14.03
N ALA A 1127 24.19 62.45 -13.94
CA ALA A 1127 25.55 62.76 -13.48
C ALA A 1127 26.62 61.96 -14.29
N PRO A 1128 27.85 62.48 -14.50
CA PRO A 1128 28.74 61.97 -15.55
C PRO A 1128 29.76 60.87 -15.13
N VAL A 1129 29.96 59.94 -16.06
CA VAL A 1129 31.17 59.16 -16.42
C VAL A 1129 32.36 59.12 -15.44
N SER A 1130 32.68 57.92 -14.93
CA SER A 1130 34.05 57.36 -14.82
C SER A 1130 33.96 55.80 -14.65
N PRO A 1131 35.04 54.98 -14.63
CA PRO A 1131 35.19 53.98 -15.68
C PRO A 1131 35.09 52.50 -15.26
N LYS A 1132 35.05 51.63 -16.28
CA LYS A 1132 34.97 50.15 -16.22
C LYS A 1132 36.02 49.50 -15.31
N LYS A 1133 35.60 48.47 -14.55
CA LYS A 1133 36.41 47.28 -14.24
C LYS A 1133 35.65 46.00 -14.62
N ALA A 1134 36.38 44.91 -14.84
CA ALA A 1134 35.90 43.74 -15.58
C ALA A 1134 35.20 42.69 -14.70
N LYS A 1135 34.30 41.91 -15.32
CA LYS A 1135 33.99 40.56 -14.85
C LYS A 1135 35.15 39.64 -15.21
N GLN A 1136 35.71 38.94 -14.22
CA GLN A 1136 36.56 37.77 -14.44
C GLN A 1136 35.68 36.51 -14.30
N LYS A 1137 36.06 35.41 -14.96
CA LYS A 1137 35.30 34.14 -14.98
C LYS A 1137 35.98 33.10 -14.09
N HIS A 1138 35.17 32.30 -13.40
CA HIS A 1138 35.32 30.84 -13.34
C HIS A 1138 33.91 30.27 -13.61
N SER A 1139 33.65 29.31 -14.52
CA SER A 1139 34.33 28.07 -14.93
C SER A 1139 34.08 26.93 -13.94
N ALA A 1140 33.34 25.87 -14.30
CA ALA A 1140 32.70 25.56 -15.59
C ALA A 1140 31.32 24.92 -15.41
#